data_AF-A0A9D6N437-F1
#
_entry.id   AF-A0A9D6N437-F1
#
_cell.length_a   1.000
_cell.length_b   1.000
_cell.length_c   1.000
_cell.angle_alpha   90.00
_cell.angle_beta   90.00
_cell.angle_gamma   90.00
#
_symmetry.space_group_name_H-M   'P 1'
#
loop_
_entity.id
_entity.type
_entity.pdbx_description
1 polymer ?
#
loop_
_entity_poly.entity_id
_entity_poly.type
_entity_poly.pdbx_seq_one_letter_code
_entity_poly.pdbx_strand_id
1 'polypeptide(L)'
;MPLNHDMQVSSSTVPGTSDRECLESWGRHRDAESLRTLVERYLAFVHSSAMRRTGDAAQAAEATRAVFLVLARRARRLRKKTVLADWLFHVTAVACRKLRQERMGRLGRLWEWISRKPSPALPPDATLWTRLAPQMDRAVERLRTKQRSAVLLCAFLNRDFASAAKVLGTSERRVEKRLKRGVNNLASRLRKRRASVDPGALASACAAEGCAATVPENLSIDILRSVGASRGQRPSLMLARRTLNTLAWLRWRRRFMIGVPIVSVLIAILGGIALYIDSLSGHSRLIAEATLWWVRVRGWQVAEMARPWPTNTATPRFDASRVHNAQDLYRTTNIWLAHLSFRDEQWKALEMKRIGPMPNFVRPDGMWLLRNPQARRSGLVGVFGFEFDWTHANLELGGVAFTNVAARVKGNARSLYEPTRAYKVDLNKFVPGQKLGGLDELTFNSLVWDYSCLGEALGYEFFREAGVPAPRTAYAWLSASVTTRWEQKPLGLYLMVEPVDNHFAAERFGSKATPVFKPVTYNLFEHLGDEWSAYAPIYDLKTKATPEQRRRVIDFARLVSSATDAEFAARVGDFLDLDEFARFLAGEVLLPNYDSILADGQNFYMYLDPRSNKFGFIPWDLDAAWGEFWIASKAEQERASVWHPWVGENRFVERVMAVEEFRRVYRSHLEDFLSRLYAPDRLRRRIDEIAAVIRDPIAAQSAFRLDKFEQAVGLRPVHPSPGESPNSFNRPVHEINRFIDKRAESVRRQLDGKSKGLILKYPKEE
;
A
#
# COMPACT_ATOMS: atom_id res chain seq x y z
N MET A 1 67.99 -66.96 -26.65
CA MET A 1 68.11 -66.24 -27.95
C MET A 1 67.06 -66.80 -28.90
N PRO A 2 66.51 -66.05 -29.87
CA PRO A 2 66.61 -64.61 -30.21
C PRO A 2 65.18 -63.96 -30.26
N LEU A 3 64.86 -62.71 -30.66
CA LEU A 3 65.53 -61.44 -30.96
C LEU A 3 64.42 -60.36 -30.89
N ASN A 4 64.73 -59.22 -30.27
CA ASN A 4 64.00 -57.96 -30.37
C ASN A 4 64.21 -57.31 -31.75
N HIS A 5 63.18 -56.65 -32.29
CA HIS A 5 63.39 -55.38 -32.97
C HIS A 5 62.17 -54.45 -32.90
N ASP A 6 62.50 -53.20 -32.57
CA ASP A 6 61.64 -52.02 -32.40
C ASP A 6 60.93 -51.57 -33.69
N MET A 7 59.79 -50.91 -33.51
CA MET A 7 59.57 -49.64 -34.21
C MET A 7 58.63 -48.73 -33.41
N GLN A 8 59.26 -47.80 -32.68
CA GLN A 8 58.64 -46.64 -32.06
C GLN A 8 58.10 -45.67 -33.13
N VAL A 9 56.88 -45.16 -32.92
CA VAL A 9 56.47 -43.86 -33.47
C VAL A 9 56.23 -42.92 -32.29
N SER A 10 57.16 -41.99 -32.14
CA SER A 10 57.21 -40.93 -31.13
C SER A 10 56.04 -39.95 -31.31
N SER A 11 55.23 -39.73 -30.27
CA SER A 11 54.40 -38.52 -30.16
C SER A 11 55.19 -37.44 -29.40
N SER A 12 55.67 -36.46 -30.15
CA SER A 12 56.46 -35.31 -29.71
C SER A 12 55.77 -34.50 -28.61
N THR A 13 56.40 -34.44 -27.44
CA THR A 13 56.08 -33.53 -26.34
C THR A 13 56.63 -32.14 -26.64
N VAL A 14 55.79 -31.21 -27.08
CA VAL A 14 56.10 -29.76 -26.98
C VAL A 14 56.12 -29.40 -25.48
N PRO A 15 57.19 -28.77 -24.94
CA PRO A 15 57.21 -28.25 -23.58
C PRO A 15 56.00 -27.33 -23.34
N GLY A 16 55.10 -27.74 -22.44
CA GLY A 16 53.73 -27.24 -22.39
C GLY A 16 53.60 -25.73 -22.17
N THR A 17 53.20 -25.00 -23.21
CA THR A 17 52.84 -23.57 -23.13
C THR A 17 51.79 -23.33 -22.04
N SER A 18 52.06 -22.37 -21.16
CA SER A 18 51.18 -22.03 -20.05
C SER A 18 49.88 -21.37 -20.54
N ASP A 19 48.81 -21.48 -19.76
CA ASP A 19 47.53 -20.83 -20.10
C ASP A 19 47.71 -19.32 -20.33
N ARG A 20 48.66 -18.70 -19.62
CA ARG A 20 48.91 -17.28 -19.70
C ARG A 20 49.59 -16.88 -21.00
N GLU A 21 50.58 -17.65 -21.44
CA GLU A 21 51.29 -17.41 -22.71
C GLU A 21 50.33 -17.52 -23.90
N CYS A 22 49.44 -18.51 -23.93
CA CYS A 22 48.40 -18.62 -24.95
C CYS A 22 47.45 -17.39 -24.95
N LEU A 23 47.00 -16.93 -23.79
CA LEU A 23 46.14 -15.73 -23.68
C LEU A 23 46.85 -14.44 -24.09
N GLU A 24 48.14 -14.32 -23.79
CA GLU A 24 48.96 -13.16 -24.19
C GLU A 24 49.27 -13.17 -25.68
N SER A 25 49.62 -14.34 -26.25
CA SER A 25 49.82 -14.53 -27.69
C SER A 25 48.56 -14.16 -28.47
N TRP A 26 47.39 -14.69 -28.06
CA TRP A 26 46.10 -14.28 -28.63
C TRP A 26 45.83 -12.77 -28.47
N GLY A 27 46.23 -12.18 -27.35
CA GLY A 27 46.09 -10.75 -27.09
C GLY A 27 46.91 -9.85 -28.01
N ARG A 28 48.04 -10.36 -28.52
CA ARG A 28 48.97 -9.67 -29.43
C ARG A 28 48.65 -9.93 -30.90
N HIS A 29 48.48 -11.19 -31.29
CA HIS A 29 48.44 -11.59 -32.70
C HIS A 29 47.03 -11.89 -33.23
N ARG A 30 46.04 -12.14 -32.35
CA ARG A 30 44.65 -12.50 -32.72
C ARG A 30 44.52 -13.70 -33.65
N ASP A 31 45.53 -14.56 -33.63
CA ASP A 31 45.56 -15.80 -34.39
C ASP A 31 44.81 -16.91 -33.62
N ALA A 32 43.87 -17.58 -34.29
CA ALA A 32 43.10 -18.69 -33.71
C ALA A 32 44.01 -19.80 -33.19
N GLU A 33 45.16 -20.00 -33.85
CA GLU A 33 46.17 -20.99 -33.46
C GLU A 33 46.71 -20.73 -32.06
N SER A 34 46.84 -19.46 -31.65
CA SER A 34 47.27 -19.07 -30.30
C SER A 34 46.29 -19.49 -29.19
N LEU A 35 45.03 -19.79 -29.53
CA LEU A 35 44.03 -20.32 -28.59
C LEU A 35 43.80 -21.83 -28.76
N ARG A 36 44.37 -22.50 -29.77
CA ARG A 36 44.19 -23.94 -30.02
C ARG A 36 44.49 -24.77 -28.78
N THR A 37 45.67 -24.58 -28.20
CA THR A 37 46.10 -25.30 -27.00
C THR A 37 45.13 -25.10 -25.82
N LEU A 38 44.52 -23.92 -25.68
CA LEU A 38 43.54 -23.65 -24.63
C LEU A 38 42.17 -24.29 -24.93
N VAL A 39 41.76 -24.29 -26.20
CA VAL A 39 40.53 -24.96 -26.62
C VAL A 39 40.68 -26.45 -26.36
N GLU A 40 41.70 -27.10 -26.90
CA GLU A 40 41.94 -28.54 -26.75
C GLU A 40 42.05 -28.95 -25.27
N ARG A 41 42.80 -28.19 -24.47
CA ARG A 41 42.99 -28.46 -23.03
C ARG A 41 41.72 -28.36 -22.20
N TYR A 42 40.80 -27.46 -22.55
CA TYR A 42 39.62 -27.17 -21.73
C TYR A 42 38.28 -27.57 -22.38
N LEU A 43 38.30 -28.09 -23.60
CA LEU A 43 37.09 -28.41 -24.37
C LEU A 43 36.22 -29.43 -23.64
N ALA A 44 36.80 -30.57 -23.26
CA ALA A 44 36.10 -31.64 -22.55
C ALA A 44 35.55 -31.16 -21.19
N PHE A 45 36.29 -30.30 -20.48
CA PHE A 45 35.86 -29.73 -19.20
C PHE A 45 34.67 -28.78 -19.34
N VAL A 46 34.73 -27.85 -20.29
CA VAL A 46 33.63 -26.90 -20.55
C VAL A 46 32.40 -27.65 -21.08
N HIS A 47 32.59 -28.56 -22.03
CA HIS A 47 31.52 -29.35 -22.63
C HIS A 47 30.83 -30.24 -21.59
N SER A 48 31.59 -30.93 -20.75
CA SER A 48 31.04 -31.78 -19.68
C SER A 48 30.25 -30.97 -18.65
N SER A 49 30.68 -29.76 -18.28
CA SER A 49 29.88 -28.89 -17.40
C SER A 49 28.64 -28.33 -18.10
N ALA A 50 28.71 -28.05 -19.41
CA ALA A 50 27.54 -27.62 -20.16
C ALA A 50 26.51 -28.76 -20.25
N MET A 51 26.94 -29.98 -20.60
CA MET A 51 26.10 -31.19 -20.64
C MET A 51 25.37 -31.44 -19.32
N ARG A 52 26.06 -31.38 -18.18
CA ARG A 52 25.41 -31.56 -16.87
C ARG A 52 24.39 -30.48 -16.54
N ARG A 53 24.52 -29.28 -17.10
CA ARG A 53 23.63 -28.13 -16.83
C ARG A 53 22.44 -28.05 -17.79
N THR A 54 22.61 -28.49 -19.04
CA THR A 54 21.56 -28.46 -20.08
C THR A 54 20.84 -29.78 -20.23
N GLY A 55 21.53 -30.92 -20.04
CA GLY A 55 21.01 -32.26 -20.32
C GLY A 55 20.82 -32.57 -21.81
N ASP A 56 21.32 -31.71 -22.69
CA ASP A 56 21.07 -31.73 -24.14
C ASP A 56 22.38 -31.46 -24.90
N ALA A 57 22.72 -32.34 -25.84
CA ALA A 57 23.98 -32.33 -26.58
C ALA A 57 24.14 -31.11 -27.50
N ALA A 58 23.08 -30.72 -28.21
CA ALA A 58 23.12 -29.56 -29.10
C ALA A 58 23.30 -28.26 -28.30
N GLN A 59 22.58 -28.11 -27.20
CA GLN A 59 22.66 -26.95 -26.31
C GLN A 59 24.01 -26.89 -25.57
N ALA A 60 24.55 -28.03 -25.17
CA ALA A 60 25.88 -28.08 -24.56
C ALA A 60 26.97 -27.66 -25.56
N ALA A 61 26.88 -28.10 -26.82
CA ALA A 61 27.78 -27.67 -27.87
C ALA A 61 27.67 -26.15 -28.14
N GLU A 62 26.46 -25.59 -28.18
CA GLU A 62 26.24 -24.14 -28.35
C GLU A 62 26.78 -23.32 -27.15
N ALA A 63 26.50 -23.76 -25.92
CA ALA A 63 27.04 -23.13 -24.71
C ALA A 63 28.57 -23.20 -24.68
N THR A 64 29.16 -24.31 -25.12
CA THR A 64 30.62 -24.50 -25.23
C THR A 64 31.21 -23.52 -26.25
N ARG A 65 30.63 -23.41 -27.45
CA ARG A 65 31.03 -22.39 -28.44
C ARG A 65 30.95 -20.97 -27.86
N ALA A 66 29.86 -20.65 -27.16
CA ALA A 66 29.69 -19.34 -26.55
C ALA A 66 30.75 -19.03 -25.49
N VAL A 67 31.14 -19.99 -24.65
CA VAL A 67 32.16 -19.83 -23.61
C VAL A 67 33.52 -19.47 -24.21
N PHE A 68 33.96 -20.18 -25.27
CA PHE A 68 35.25 -19.90 -25.91
C PHE A 68 35.25 -18.60 -26.72
N LEU A 69 34.12 -18.22 -27.34
CA LEU A 69 33.97 -16.89 -27.95
C LEU A 69 34.02 -15.76 -26.90
N VAL A 70 33.42 -15.99 -25.72
CA VAL A 70 33.53 -15.07 -24.57
C VAL A 70 34.98 -14.99 -24.08
N LEU A 71 35.71 -16.11 -24.05
CA LEU A 71 37.15 -16.16 -23.72
C LEU A 71 37.96 -15.31 -24.69
N ALA A 72 37.84 -15.57 -26.00
CA ALA A 72 38.53 -14.83 -27.06
C ALA A 72 38.28 -13.31 -26.95
N ARG A 73 37.04 -12.91 -26.65
CA ARG A 73 36.68 -11.50 -26.47
C ARG A 73 37.27 -10.87 -25.20
N ARG A 74 37.38 -11.65 -24.11
CA ARG A 74 37.76 -11.17 -22.78
C ARG A 74 39.24 -11.39 -22.44
N ALA A 75 39.98 -12.19 -23.19
CA ALA A 75 41.36 -12.59 -22.91
C ALA A 75 42.26 -11.41 -22.45
N ARG A 76 42.32 -10.31 -23.21
CA ARG A 76 43.07 -9.08 -22.85
C ARG A 76 42.63 -8.41 -21.54
N ARG A 77 41.38 -8.59 -21.14
CA ARG A 77 40.78 -7.97 -19.94
C ARG A 77 40.81 -8.90 -18.73
N LEU A 78 41.31 -10.13 -18.86
CA LEU A 78 41.48 -11.04 -17.73
C LEU A 78 42.68 -10.59 -16.89
N ARG A 79 42.47 -10.49 -15.57
CA ARG A 79 43.53 -10.12 -14.62
C ARG A 79 44.60 -11.20 -14.63
N LYS A 80 45.88 -10.83 -14.41
CA LYS A 80 47.01 -11.79 -14.36
C LYS A 80 46.77 -12.97 -13.39
N LYS A 81 46.11 -12.70 -12.25
CA LYS A 81 45.75 -13.70 -11.22
C LYS A 81 44.50 -14.54 -11.51
N THR A 82 43.97 -14.53 -12.73
CA THR A 82 42.75 -15.27 -13.07
C THR A 82 43.10 -16.74 -13.28
N VAL A 83 42.50 -17.63 -12.47
CA VAL A 83 42.59 -19.08 -12.70
C VAL A 83 41.63 -19.42 -13.83
N LEU A 84 42.15 -19.86 -14.98
CA LEU A 84 41.37 -20.02 -16.20
C LEU A 84 40.27 -21.10 -16.06
N ALA A 85 40.57 -22.23 -15.40
CA ALA A 85 39.59 -23.26 -15.08
C ALA A 85 38.38 -22.72 -14.29
N ASP A 86 38.62 -21.92 -13.24
CA ASP A 86 37.57 -21.31 -12.41
C ASP A 86 36.73 -20.31 -13.23
N TRP A 87 37.39 -19.53 -14.08
CA TRP A 87 36.73 -18.55 -14.93
C TRP A 87 35.85 -19.22 -15.99
N LEU A 88 36.36 -20.23 -16.70
CA LEU A 88 35.62 -20.98 -17.71
C LEU A 88 34.42 -21.69 -17.10
N PHE A 89 34.58 -22.30 -15.92
CA PHE A 89 33.48 -22.91 -15.19
C PHE A 89 32.35 -21.92 -14.86
N HIS A 90 32.72 -20.72 -14.39
CA HIS A 90 31.75 -19.67 -14.10
C HIS A 90 31.05 -19.15 -15.37
N VAL A 91 31.78 -18.93 -16.46
CA VAL A 91 31.22 -18.47 -17.73
C VAL A 91 30.26 -19.51 -18.31
N THR A 92 30.60 -20.79 -18.22
CA THR A 92 29.74 -21.92 -18.63
C THR A 92 28.42 -21.89 -17.87
N ALA A 93 28.48 -21.67 -16.55
CA ALA A 93 27.28 -21.54 -15.73
C ALA A 93 26.38 -20.36 -16.14
N VAL A 94 26.97 -19.22 -16.50
CA VAL A 94 26.23 -18.04 -16.97
C VAL A 94 25.61 -18.30 -18.35
N ALA A 95 26.36 -18.90 -19.28
CA ALA A 95 25.86 -19.24 -20.61
C ALA A 95 24.66 -20.20 -20.54
N CYS A 96 24.78 -21.29 -19.78
CA CYS A 96 23.68 -22.27 -19.62
C CYS A 96 22.43 -21.63 -18.99
N ARG A 97 22.60 -20.73 -18.01
CA ARG A 97 21.46 -19.99 -17.43
C ARG A 97 20.77 -19.08 -18.45
N LYS A 98 21.53 -18.47 -19.37
CA LYS A 98 20.97 -17.62 -20.43
C LYS A 98 20.25 -18.43 -21.50
N LEU A 99 20.81 -19.56 -21.89
CA LEU A 99 20.18 -20.49 -22.82
C LEU A 99 18.82 -20.97 -22.25
N ARG A 100 18.76 -21.32 -20.95
CA ARG A 100 17.49 -21.69 -20.29
C ARG A 100 16.48 -20.54 -20.22
N GLN A 101 16.93 -19.29 -20.03
CA GLN A 101 16.04 -18.12 -19.95
C GLN A 101 15.39 -17.76 -21.29
N GLU A 102 16.06 -18.04 -22.41
CA GLU A 102 15.55 -17.79 -23.76
C GLU A 102 14.40 -18.72 -24.14
N ARG A 103 14.53 -20.00 -23.78
CA ARG A 103 13.51 -21.02 -24.03
C ARG A 103 12.21 -20.80 -23.24
N MET A 104 12.27 -20.02 -22.15
CA MET A 104 11.25 -20.03 -21.10
C MET A 104 10.81 -18.59 -20.77
N GLY A 105 9.74 -18.13 -21.42
CA GLY A 105 9.02 -16.90 -21.04
C GLY A 105 8.54 -16.92 -19.58
N ARG A 106 8.05 -15.79 -19.05
CA ARG A 106 7.57 -15.67 -17.65
C ARG A 106 6.58 -16.80 -17.27
N LEU A 107 5.68 -17.15 -18.19
CA LEU A 107 4.66 -18.20 -18.03
C LEU A 107 5.22 -19.62 -18.10
N GLY A 108 6.20 -19.89 -18.98
CA GLY A 108 6.82 -21.22 -19.09
C GLY A 108 7.56 -21.66 -17.82
N ARG A 109 8.14 -20.70 -17.06
CA ARG A 109 8.81 -21.00 -15.78
C ARG A 109 7.86 -21.48 -14.70
N LEU A 110 6.63 -20.97 -14.71
CA LEU A 110 5.58 -21.41 -13.80
C LEU A 110 5.13 -22.83 -14.19
N TRP A 111 4.93 -23.07 -15.49
CA TRP A 111 4.53 -24.37 -16.02
C TRP A 111 5.58 -25.50 -15.77
N GLU A 112 6.89 -25.25 -15.91
CA GLU A 112 7.93 -26.26 -15.61
C GLU A 112 8.13 -26.49 -14.10
N TRP A 113 7.88 -25.47 -13.27
CA TRP A 113 7.90 -25.65 -11.81
C TRP A 113 6.74 -26.52 -11.33
N ILE A 114 5.55 -26.32 -11.91
CA ILE A 114 4.33 -27.10 -11.63
C ILE A 114 4.40 -28.50 -12.26
N SER A 115 4.94 -28.63 -13.47
CA SER A 115 4.97 -29.89 -14.25
C SER A 115 6.24 -30.70 -14.04
N ARG A 116 6.90 -30.50 -12.91
CA ARG A 116 8.19 -31.10 -12.61
C ARG A 116 8.00 -32.59 -12.33
N LYS A 117 7.97 -33.41 -13.39
CA LYS A 117 7.97 -34.88 -13.27
C LYS A 117 9.18 -35.31 -12.41
N PRO A 118 9.00 -36.24 -11.45
CA PRO A 118 10.13 -36.88 -10.79
C PRO A 118 11.09 -37.42 -11.85
N SER A 119 12.40 -37.18 -11.69
CA SER A 119 13.39 -37.85 -12.56
C SER A 119 13.15 -39.37 -12.44
N PRO A 120 13.23 -40.12 -13.57
CA PRO A 120 13.10 -41.57 -13.51
C PRO A 120 14.05 -42.13 -12.46
N ALA A 121 13.59 -43.14 -11.70
CA ALA A 121 14.42 -43.78 -10.70
C ALA A 121 15.71 -44.27 -11.38
N LEU A 122 16.85 -43.82 -10.86
CA LEU A 122 18.15 -44.28 -11.36
C LEU A 122 18.26 -45.79 -11.12
N PRO A 123 18.84 -46.55 -12.06
CA PRO A 123 19.14 -47.96 -11.86
C PRO A 123 19.92 -48.20 -10.55
N PRO A 124 19.66 -49.31 -9.82
CA PRO A 124 20.33 -49.60 -8.54
C PRO A 124 21.86 -49.62 -8.62
N ASP A 125 22.39 -49.93 -9.80
CA ASP A 125 23.80 -50.07 -10.19
C ASP A 125 24.41 -48.79 -10.76
N ALA A 126 23.66 -47.68 -10.87
CA ALA A 126 24.19 -46.42 -11.41
C ALA A 126 25.44 -45.94 -10.63
N THR A 127 26.48 -45.53 -11.36
CA THR A 127 27.75 -45.06 -10.77
C THR A 127 27.55 -43.90 -9.79
N LEU A 128 28.48 -43.73 -8.84
CA LEU A 128 28.46 -42.61 -7.89
C LEU A 128 28.35 -41.26 -8.62
N TRP A 129 29.06 -41.12 -9.73
CA TRP A 129 29.01 -39.91 -10.55
C TRP A 129 27.63 -39.70 -11.19
N THR A 130 27.03 -40.72 -11.79
CA THR A 130 25.71 -40.63 -12.44
C THR A 130 24.64 -40.12 -11.46
N ARG A 131 24.70 -40.55 -10.19
CA ARG A 131 23.78 -40.07 -9.13
C ARG A 131 23.99 -38.62 -8.74
N LEU A 132 25.24 -38.14 -8.74
CA LEU A 132 25.63 -36.83 -8.21
C LEU A 132 25.78 -35.73 -9.28
N ALA A 133 26.08 -36.11 -10.53
CA ALA A 133 26.36 -35.21 -11.65
C ALA A 133 25.31 -34.11 -11.84
N PRO A 134 23.98 -34.37 -11.75
CA PRO A 134 22.96 -33.32 -11.92
C PRO A 134 23.04 -32.18 -10.89
N GLN A 135 23.64 -32.42 -9.72
CA GLN A 135 23.76 -31.44 -8.64
C GLN A 135 25.19 -30.91 -8.48
N MET A 136 26.16 -31.55 -9.13
CA MET A 136 27.59 -31.32 -8.94
C MET A 136 27.98 -29.87 -9.19
N ASP A 137 27.64 -29.33 -10.37
CA ASP A 137 28.13 -28.02 -10.76
C ASP A 137 27.55 -26.88 -9.90
N ARG A 138 26.32 -27.05 -9.39
CA ARG A 138 25.71 -26.11 -8.42
C ARG A 138 26.41 -26.17 -7.06
N ALA A 139 26.83 -27.36 -6.63
CA ALA A 139 27.55 -27.54 -5.38
C ALA A 139 28.97 -26.94 -5.47
N VAL A 140 29.66 -27.13 -6.59
CA VAL A 140 30.97 -26.53 -6.89
C VAL A 140 30.89 -24.99 -6.94
N GLU A 141 29.86 -24.41 -7.57
CA GLU A 141 29.65 -22.94 -7.61
C GLU A 141 29.60 -22.30 -6.21
N ARG A 142 29.11 -23.03 -5.21
CA ARG A 142 28.96 -22.57 -3.81
C ARG A 142 30.21 -22.73 -2.95
N LEU A 143 31.30 -23.28 -3.47
CA LEU A 143 32.57 -23.36 -2.77
C LEU A 143 33.25 -21.99 -2.71
N ARG A 144 34.04 -21.73 -1.67
CA ARG A 144 34.88 -20.53 -1.59
C ARG A 144 35.88 -20.55 -2.75
N THR A 145 36.14 -19.40 -3.38
CA THR A 145 36.95 -19.30 -4.60
C THR A 145 38.25 -20.10 -4.56
N LYS A 146 39.05 -19.96 -3.48
CA LYS A 146 40.34 -20.69 -3.35
C LYS A 146 40.18 -22.21 -3.28
N GLN A 147 39.08 -22.72 -2.74
CA GLN A 147 38.76 -24.15 -2.67
C GLN A 147 38.22 -24.63 -4.02
N ARG A 148 37.30 -23.86 -4.62
CA ARG A 148 36.72 -24.16 -5.93
C ARG A 148 37.80 -24.32 -6.99
N SER A 149 38.75 -23.38 -7.05
CA SER A 149 39.84 -23.45 -8.03
C SER A 149 40.74 -24.68 -7.81
N ALA A 150 41.01 -25.09 -6.57
CA ALA A 150 41.78 -26.30 -6.28
C ALA A 150 41.01 -27.58 -6.68
N VAL A 151 39.70 -27.64 -6.40
CA VAL A 151 38.83 -28.76 -6.82
C VAL A 151 38.77 -28.88 -8.34
N LEU A 152 38.58 -27.76 -9.06
CA LEU A 152 38.52 -27.80 -10.52
C LEU A 152 39.85 -28.21 -11.16
N LEU A 153 40.99 -27.76 -10.64
CA LEU A 153 42.30 -28.09 -11.19
C LEU A 153 42.72 -29.54 -10.89
N CYS A 154 42.59 -29.98 -9.64
CA CYS A 154 43.11 -31.29 -9.23
C CYS A 154 42.07 -32.41 -9.36
N ALA A 155 40.80 -32.19 -9.00
CA ALA A 155 39.79 -33.25 -9.02
C ALA A 155 39.03 -33.36 -10.36
N PHE A 156 38.92 -32.30 -11.17
CA PHE A 156 38.25 -32.37 -12.48
C PHE A 156 39.22 -32.45 -13.65
N LEU A 157 40.31 -31.69 -13.60
CA LEU A 157 41.31 -31.62 -14.68
C LEU A 157 42.53 -32.51 -14.43
N ASN A 158 42.51 -33.30 -13.35
CA ASN A 158 43.56 -34.24 -12.96
C ASN A 158 44.98 -33.65 -12.96
N ARG A 159 45.14 -32.37 -12.58
CA ARG A 159 46.46 -31.74 -12.47
C ARG A 159 47.15 -32.13 -11.17
N ASP A 160 48.44 -32.46 -11.26
CA ASP A 160 49.29 -32.64 -10.10
C ASP A 160 49.38 -31.37 -9.22
N PHE A 161 49.84 -31.55 -7.98
CA PHE A 161 49.89 -30.45 -7.02
C PHE A 161 50.92 -29.38 -7.39
N ALA A 162 52.02 -29.73 -8.05
CA ALA A 162 53.05 -28.79 -8.50
C ALA A 162 52.53 -27.82 -9.56
N SER A 163 51.85 -28.34 -10.58
CA SER A 163 51.20 -27.59 -11.66
C SER A 163 50.06 -26.73 -11.12
N ALA A 164 49.22 -27.27 -10.24
CA ALA A 164 48.16 -26.52 -9.60
C ALA A 164 48.70 -25.41 -8.67
N ALA A 165 49.81 -25.65 -7.96
CA ALA A 165 50.49 -24.68 -7.11
C ALA A 165 51.00 -23.48 -7.93
N LYS A 166 51.63 -23.75 -9.08
CA LYS A 166 52.07 -22.72 -10.03
C LYS A 166 50.90 -21.87 -10.54
N VAL A 167 49.78 -22.49 -10.94
CA VAL A 167 48.58 -21.77 -11.42
C VAL A 167 47.92 -20.93 -10.31
N LEU A 168 47.87 -21.45 -9.08
CA LEU A 168 47.24 -20.78 -7.95
C LEU A 168 48.16 -19.76 -7.24
N GLY A 169 49.43 -19.68 -7.64
CA GLY A 169 50.45 -18.82 -7.00
C GLY A 169 50.63 -19.16 -5.52
N THR A 170 50.78 -20.44 -5.19
CA THR A 170 50.87 -20.91 -3.79
C THR A 170 51.71 -22.19 -3.68
N SER A 171 51.91 -22.74 -2.48
CA SER A 171 52.66 -23.99 -2.27
C SER A 171 51.79 -25.23 -2.46
N GLU A 172 52.40 -26.36 -2.86
CA GLU A 172 51.73 -27.66 -3.06
C GLU A 172 50.93 -28.09 -1.84
N ARG A 173 51.55 -28.03 -0.65
CA ARG A 173 50.87 -28.31 0.64
C ARG A 173 49.61 -27.46 0.86
N ARG A 174 49.58 -26.23 0.35
CA ARG A 174 48.38 -25.36 0.45
C ARG A 174 47.33 -25.74 -0.60
N VAL A 175 47.72 -26.21 -1.77
CA VAL A 175 46.81 -26.76 -2.78
C VAL A 175 46.14 -28.02 -2.25
N GLU A 176 46.92 -28.97 -1.73
CA GLU A 176 46.44 -30.21 -1.12
C GLU A 176 45.41 -29.92 -0.01
N LYS A 177 45.75 -29.00 0.92
CA LYS A 177 44.83 -28.58 2.00
C LYS A 177 43.56 -27.92 1.47
N ARG A 178 43.64 -27.15 0.37
CA ARG A 178 42.47 -26.52 -0.28
C ARG A 178 41.60 -27.55 -1.00
N LEU A 179 42.22 -28.54 -1.65
CA LEU A 179 41.54 -29.65 -2.29
C LEU A 179 40.79 -30.49 -1.25
N LYS A 180 41.48 -30.99 -0.22
CA LYS A 180 40.87 -31.77 0.88
C LYS A 180 39.69 -31.03 1.50
N ARG A 181 39.87 -29.74 1.85
CA ARG A 181 38.77 -28.92 2.39
C ARG A 181 37.66 -28.67 1.37
N GLY A 182 37.99 -28.52 0.10
CA GLY A 182 37.04 -28.28 -0.98
C GLY A 182 36.16 -29.50 -1.24
N VAL A 183 36.74 -30.69 -1.33
CA VAL A 183 36.04 -31.96 -1.54
C VAL A 183 35.19 -32.32 -0.33
N ASN A 184 35.67 -32.15 0.90
CA ASN A 184 34.84 -32.35 2.10
C ASN A 184 33.62 -31.41 2.12
N ASN A 185 33.82 -30.15 1.73
CA ASN A 185 32.74 -29.16 1.63
C ASN A 185 31.77 -29.47 0.49
N LEU A 186 32.25 -30.10 -0.58
CA LEU A 186 31.45 -30.54 -1.71
C LEU A 186 30.59 -31.74 -1.32
N ALA A 187 31.19 -32.79 -0.72
CA ALA A 187 30.50 -33.96 -0.19
C ALA A 187 29.41 -33.56 0.82
N SER A 188 29.71 -32.66 1.77
CA SER A 188 28.73 -32.15 2.74
C SER A 188 27.53 -31.44 2.09
N ARG A 189 27.76 -30.70 0.99
CA ARG A 189 26.69 -30.00 0.25
C ARG A 189 25.82 -30.96 -0.55
N LEU A 190 26.38 -32.06 -1.04
CA LEU A 190 25.65 -33.13 -1.72
C LEU A 190 24.87 -33.99 -0.72
N ARG A 191 25.41 -34.22 0.49
CA ARG A 191 24.77 -34.97 1.60
C ARG A 191 23.41 -34.40 2.01
N LYS A 192 23.25 -33.08 2.03
CA LYS A 192 21.96 -32.41 2.37
C LYS A 192 20.81 -32.77 1.41
N ARG A 193 21.04 -33.56 0.35
CA ARG A 193 20.06 -33.84 -0.70
C ARG A 193 19.94 -35.30 -1.14
N ARG A 194 20.67 -36.25 -0.52
CA ARG A 194 20.50 -37.74 -0.48
C ARG A 194 21.85 -38.41 -0.14
N ALA A 195 21.86 -39.27 0.90
CA ALA A 195 22.94 -40.15 1.40
C ALA A 195 24.33 -39.54 1.72
N SER A 196 25.07 -40.16 2.65
CA SER A 196 26.47 -39.82 2.99
C SER A 196 27.40 -40.23 1.85
N VAL A 197 28.21 -39.29 1.35
CA VAL A 197 29.19 -39.53 0.29
C VAL A 197 30.59 -39.42 0.88
N ASP A 198 31.41 -40.45 0.69
CA ASP A 198 32.83 -40.42 1.06
C ASP A 198 33.59 -39.37 0.20
N PRO A 199 34.32 -38.42 0.82
CA PRO A 199 35.08 -37.42 0.08
C PRO A 199 36.15 -38.00 -0.84
N GLY A 200 36.79 -39.12 -0.48
CA GLY A 200 37.81 -39.77 -1.32
C GLY A 200 37.21 -40.33 -2.60
N ALA A 201 36.15 -41.13 -2.46
CA ALA A 201 35.38 -41.68 -3.59
C ALA A 201 34.82 -40.57 -4.49
N LEU A 202 34.39 -39.45 -3.91
CA LEU A 202 33.90 -38.29 -4.67
C LEU A 202 35.02 -37.65 -5.52
N ALA A 203 36.23 -37.50 -4.97
CA ALA A 203 37.36 -36.96 -5.71
C ALA A 203 37.73 -37.88 -6.89
N SER A 204 37.79 -39.19 -6.67
CA SER A 204 38.07 -40.18 -7.72
C SER A 204 37.01 -40.18 -8.81
N ALA A 205 35.72 -40.11 -8.44
CA ALA A 205 34.62 -40.01 -9.40
C ALA A 205 34.67 -38.71 -10.22
N CYS A 206 35.07 -37.58 -9.61
CA CYS A 206 35.29 -36.33 -10.34
C CYS A 206 36.44 -36.46 -11.35
N ALA A 207 37.52 -37.16 -10.99
CA ALA A 207 38.68 -37.31 -11.85
C ALA A 207 38.40 -38.24 -13.04
N ALA A 208 37.67 -39.33 -12.80
CA ALA A 208 37.32 -40.33 -13.81
C ALA A 208 36.22 -39.84 -14.77
N GLU A 209 35.13 -39.25 -14.25
CA GLU A 209 33.91 -38.98 -15.03
C GLU A 209 33.57 -37.48 -15.15
N GLY A 210 34.30 -36.61 -14.45
CA GLY A 210 34.03 -35.17 -14.37
C GLY A 210 34.17 -34.40 -15.69
N CYS A 211 34.98 -34.92 -16.60
CA CYS A 211 35.23 -34.35 -17.93
C CYS A 211 34.98 -35.36 -19.07
N ALA A 212 34.30 -36.48 -18.80
CA ALA A 212 34.19 -37.61 -19.72
C ALA A 212 33.01 -37.53 -20.71
N ALA A 213 32.28 -36.41 -20.79
CA ALA A 213 31.16 -36.31 -21.74
C ALA A 213 31.68 -36.33 -23.18
N THR A 214 31.08 -37.17 -24.04
CA THR A 214 31.42 -37.28 -25.46
C THR A 214 31.32 -35.90 -26.13
N VAL A 215 32.44 -35.43 -26.67
CA VAL A 215 32.53 -34.16 -27.39
C VAL A 215 32.27 -34.43 -28.88
N PRO A 216 31.40 -33.66 -29.56
CA PRO A 216 31.21 -33.80 -31.00
C PRO A 216 32.53 -33.60 -31.76
N GLU A 217 32.81 -34.48 -32.71
CA GLU A 217 34.10 -34.61 -33.41
C GLU A 217 34.61 -33.28 -34.02
N ASN A 218 33.71 -32.47 -34.57
CA ASN A 218 34.04 -31.19 -35.24
C ASN A 218 33.97 -29.95 -34.34
N LEU A 219 33.65 -30.10 -33.04
CA LEU A 219 33.38 -28.95 -32.18
C LEU A 219 34.62 -28.06 -31.94
N SER A 220 35.81 -28.66 -31.81
CA SER A 220 37.07 -27.93 -31.64
C SER A 220 37.38 -27.05 -32.86
N ILE A 221 37.26 -27.62 -34.06
CA ILE A 221 37.50 -26.97 -35.35
C ILE A 221 36.51 -25.82 -35.54
N ASP A 222 35.22 -26.05 -35.26
CA ASP A 222 34.18 -25.02 -35.35
C ASP A 222 34.43 -23.83 -34.42
N ILE A 223 34.89 -24.11 -33.19
CA ILE A 223 35.23 -23.07 -32.22
C ILE A 223 36.41 -22.24 -32.73
N LEU A 224 37.48 -22.87 -33.19
CA LEU A 224 38.67 -22.17 -33.69
C LEU A 224 38.36 -21.36 -34.94
N ARG A 225 37.58 -21.90 -35.87
CA ARG A 225 37.07 -21.17 -37.05
C ARG A 225 36.27 -19.93 -36.63
N SER A 226 35.36 -20.08 -35.66
CA SER A 226 34.53 -18.96 -35.16
C SER A 226 35.35 -17.91 -34.41
N VAL A 227 36.36 -18.35 -33.64
CA VAL A 227 37.29 -17.48 -32.94
C VAL A 227 38.15 -16.69 -33.94
N GLY A 228 38.71 -17.35 -34.95
CA GLY A 228 39.49 -16.75 -36.02
C GLY A 228 38.69 -15.73 -36.83
N ALA A 229 37.46 -16.08 -37.21
CA ALA A 229 36.55 -15.15 -37.89
C ALA A 229 36.22 -13.92 -37.04
N SER A 230 36.07 -14.08 -35.71
CA SER A 230 35.73 -12.97 -34.82
C SER A 230 36.88 -11.99 -34.57
N ARG A 231 38.15 -12.41 -34.72
CA ARG A 231 39.37 -11.63 -34.39
C ARG A 231 39.32 -10.84 -33.08
N GLY A 232 38.57 -11.34 -32.07
CA GLY A 232 38.38 -10.68 -30.78
C GLY A 232 37.36 -9.52 -30.75
N GLN A 233 36.63 -9.29 -31.85
CA GLN A 233 35.44 -8.43 -31.91
C GLN A 233 34.25 -9.06 -31.18
N ARG A 234 33.11 -8.34 -31.13
CA ARG A 234 31.90 -8.84 -30.44
C ARG A 234 31.39 -10.10 -31.18
N PRO A 235 31.25 -11.26 -30.51
CA PRO A 235 30.85 -12.50 -31.18
C PRO A 235 29.51 -12.36 -31.92
N SER A 236 29.35 -12.99 -33.07
CA SER A 236 28.07 -13.06 -33.79
C SER A 236 27.03 -13.90 -33.04
N LEU A 237 27.47 -14.99 -32.38
CA LEU A 237 26.62 -15.87 -31.58
C LEU A 237 25.88 -15.10 -30.47
N MET A 238 24.54 -15.12 -30.52
CA MET A 238 23.68 -14.33 -29.64
C MET A 238 23.87 -14.73 -28.16
N LEU A 239 24.01 -16.03 -27.89
CA LEU A 239 24.27 -16.55 -26.54
C LEU A 239 25.57 -15.98 -25.94
N ALA A 240 26.64 -15.87 -26.74
CA ALA A 240 27.89 -15.27 -26.30
C ALA A 240 27.73 -13.78 -25.97
N ARG A 241 26.95 -13.03 -26.78
CA ARG A 241 26.63 -11.60 -26.50
C ARG A 241 25.87 -11.44 -25.19
N ARG A 242 24.83 -12.26 -24.97
CA ARG A 242 24.01 -12.22 -23.74
C ARG A 242 24.83 -12.58 -22.50
N THR A 243 25.70 -13.57 -22.63
CA THR A 243 26.65 -13.97 -21.58
C THR A 243 27.60 -12.81 -21.24
N LEU A 244 28.16 -12.13 -22.24
CA LEU A 244 29.02 -10.95 -22.05
C LEU A 244 28.31 -9.80 -21.32
N ASN A 245 27.07 -9.50 -21.68
CA ASN A 245 26.27 -8.45 -21.06
C ASN A 245 25.99 -8.77 -19.58
N THR A 246 25.65 -10.02 -19.28
CA THR A 246 25.38 -10.48 -17.89
C THR A 246 26.63 -10.34 -17.02
N LEU A 247 27.79 -10.75 -17.53
CA LEU A 247 29.07 -10.60 -16.84
C LEU A 247 29.47 -9.13 -16.64
N ALA A 248 28.97 -8.20 -17.46
CA ALA A 248 29.18 -6.76 -17.28
C ALA A 248 28.25 -6.20 -16.18
N TRP A 249 26.95 -6.54 -16.22
CA TRP A 249 25.97 -6.12 -15.22
C TRP A 249 26.31 -6.57 -13.79
N LEU A 250 26.77 -7.82 -13.62
CA LEU A 250 27.19 -8.35 -12.32
C LEU A 250 28.30 -7.53 -11.65
N ARG A 251 29.12 -6.79 -12.41
CA ARG A 251 30.14 -5.89 -11.85
C ARG A 251 29.56 -4.58 -11.34
N TRP A 252 28.57 -4.04 -12.04
CA TRP A 252 27.94 -2.76 -11.69
C TRP A 252 26.93 -2.89 -10.56
N ARG A 253 26.22 -4.03 -10.48
CA ARG A 253 25.22 -4.30 -9.42
C ARG A 253 25.74 -4.02 -8.01
N ARG A 254 26.98 -4.42 -7.71
CA ARG A 254 27.57 -4.24 -6.37
C ARG A 254 27.80 -2.76 -6.00
N ARG A 255 28.04 -1.89 -6.99
CA ARG A 255 28.22 -0.44 -6.77
C ARG A 255 26.88 0.25 -6.54
N PHE A 256 25.86 -0.12 -7.30
CA PHE A 256 24.49 0.39 -7.11
C PHE A 256 23.88 -0.01 -5.77
N MET A 257 24.08 -1.26 -5.34
CA MET A 257 23.56 -1.76 -4.05
C MET A 257 24.11 -1.02 -2.82
N ILE A 258 25.27 -0.37 -2.94
CA ILE A 258 25.91 0.38 -1.83
C ILE A 258 25.62 1.89 -1.94
N GLY A 259 25.62 2.45 -3.15
CA GLY A 259 25.43 3.89 -3.34
C GLY A 259 24.00 4.38 -3.11
N VAL A 260 22.99 3.60 -3.53
CA VAL A 260 21.58 4.02 -3.44
C VAL A 260 21.10 4.22 -1.99
N PRO A 261 21.40 3.33 -1.02
CA PRO A 261 21.01 3.54 0.37
C PRO A 261 21.63 4.81 0.97
N ILE A 262 22.92 5.05 0.72
CA ILE A 262 23.64 6.20 1.28
C ILE A 262 23.04 7.52 0.79
N VAL A 263 22.78 7.64 -0.51
CA VAL A 263 22.15 8.82 -1.10
C VAL A 263 20.73 9.01 -0.56
N SER A 264 19.98 7.92 -0.37
CA SER A 264 18.62 7.99 0.18
C SER A 264 18.60 8.50 1.62
N VAL A 265 19.56 8.06 2.46
CA VAL A 265 19.71 8.54 3.84
C VAL A 265 20.09 10.02 3.87
N LEU A 266 21.02 10.46 3.02
CA LEU A 266 21.41 11.88 2.94
C LEU A 266 20.23 12.78 2.54
N ILE A 267 19.43 12.37 1.56
CA ILE A 267 18.23 13.10 1.15
C ILE A 267 17.22 13.18 2.31
N ALA A 268 17.02 12.07 3.05
CA ALA A 268 16.12 12.06 4.20
C ALA A 268 16.58 13.01 5.32
N ILE A 269 17.88 13.04 5.62
CA ILE A 269 18.46 13.96 6.63
C ILE A 269 18.26 15.41 6.21
N LEU A 270 18.61 15.76 4.96
CA LEU A 270 18.45 17.13 4.45
C LEU A 270 16.98 17.56 4.42
N GLY A 271 16.08 16.65 4.05
CA GLY A 271 14.63 16.89 4.11
C GLY A 271 14.13 17.12 5.55
N GLY A 272 14.60 16.33 6.51
CA GLY A 272 14.29 16.50 7.93
C GLY A 272 14.79 17.85 8.48
N ILE A 273 16.02 18.25 8.14
CA ILE A 273 16.58 19.55 8.53
C ILE A 273 15.76 20.70 7.93
N ALA A 274 15.37 20.61 6.65
CA ALA A 274 14.56 21.63 6.00
C ALA A 274 13.18 21.78 6.66
N LEU A 275 12.52 20.66 7.00
CA LEU A 275 11.23 20.67 7.73
C LEU A 275 11.38 21.22 9.15
N TYR A 276 12.48 20.89 9.84
CA TYR A 276 12.77 21.43 11.17
C TYR A 276 12.98 22.95 11.13
N ILE A 277 13.78 23.46 10.18
CA ILE A 277 13.99 24.90 10.00
C ILE A 277 12.66 25.60 9.65
N ASP A 278 11.83 25.03 8.78
CA ASP A 278 10.51 25.57 8.44
C ASP A 278 9.58 25.66 9.66
N SER A 279 9.60 24.64 10.53
CA SER A 279 8.84 24.65 11.78
C SER A 279 9.27 25.78 12.72
N LEU A 280 10.58 26.05 12.82
CA LEU A 280 11.12 27.14 13.63
C LEU A 280 10.90 28.53 13.03
N SER A 281 10.78 28.62 11.70
CA SER A 281 10.55 29.89 10.99
C SER A 281 9.14 30.46 11.18
N GLY A 282 8.20 29.65 11.70
CA GLY A 282 6.80 29.99 11.91
C GLY A 282 5.94 30.11 10.64
N HIS A 283 6.52 29.93 9.45
CA HIS A 283 5.79 30.00 8.19
C HIS A 283 5.10 28.68 7.82
N SER A 284 5.59 27.55 8.34
CA SER A 284 5.04 26.19 8.16
C SER A 284 4.70 25.81 6.70
N ARG A 285 5.40 26.40 5.72
CA ARG A 285 5.10 26.26 4.29
C ARG A 285 5.58 24.91 3.76
N LEU A 286 6.79 24.49 4.12
CA LEU A 286 7.34 23.22 3.67
C LEU A 286 6.56 22.04 4.26
N ILE A 287 6.12 22.13 5.52
CA ILE A 287 5.27 21.10 6.14
C ILE A 287 3.92 20.97 5.40
N ALA A 288 3.29 22.10 5.05
CA ALA A 288 2.04 22.11 4.29
C ALA A 288 2.22 21.51 2.87
N GLU A 289 3.25 21.93 2.13
CA GLU A 289 3.56 21.38 0.79
C GLU A 289 3.88 19.89 0.85
N ALA A 290 4.71 19.46 1.80
CA ALA A 290 5.10 18.07 1.93
C ALA A 290 3.90 17.18 2.26
N THR A 291 3.01 17.64 3.14
CA THR A 291 1.78 16.92 3.50
C THR A 291 0.85 16.79 2.29
N LEU A 292 0.62 17.87 1.55
CA LEU A 292 -0.21 17.84 0.34
C LEU A 292 0.40 17.01 -0.79
N TRP A 293 1.71 17.10 -0.98
CA TRP A 293 2.43 16.26 -1.92
C TRP A 293 2.31 14.79 -1.54
N TRP A 294 2.44 14.44 -0.27
CA TRP A 294 2.29 13.08 0.22
C TRP A 294 0.86 12.55 -0.01
N VAL A 295 -0.15 13.36 0.29
CA VAL A 295 -1.57 13.06 0.01
C VAL A 295 -1.78 12.84 -1.49
N ARG A 296 -1.23 13.72 -2.33
CA ARG A 296 -1.31 13.61 -3.79
C ARG A 296 -0.62 12.34 -4.29
N VAL A 297 0.60 12.05 -3.87
CA VAL A 297 1.36 10.88 -4.36
C VAL A 297 0.71 9.56 -3.92
N ARG A 298 0.24 9.46 -2.67
CA ARG A 298 -0.45 8.26 -2.20
C ARG A 298 -1.84 8.09 -2.80
N GLY A 299 -2.54 9.19 -3.13
CA GLY A 299 -3.83 9.18 -3.82
C GLY A 299 -3.81 8.50 -5.19
N TRP A 300 -2.68 8.53 -5.89
CA TRP A 300 -2.56 7.97 -7.23
C TRP A 300 -2.25 6.48 -7.27
N GLN A 301 -1.87 5.86 -6.14
CA GLN A 301 -1.35 4.49 -6.15
C GLN A 301 -2.42 3.39 -6.21
N VAL A 302 -3.73 3.69 -6.09
CA VAL A 302 -4.79 2.66 -5.96
C VAL A 302 -6.10 3.00 -6.69
N ALA A 303 -6.12 4.03 -7.52
CA ALA A 303 -7.33 4.52 -8.15
C ALA A 303 -7.49 4.01 -9.59
N GLU A 304 -8.12 2.84 -9.76
CA GLU A 304 -8.70 2.49 -11.06
C GLU A 304 -9.83 3.48 -11.38
N MET A 305 -9.92 3.94 -12.64
CA MET A 305 -11.01 4.81 -13.06
C MET A 305 -12.32 4.03 -13.07
N ALA A 306 -13.40 4.68 -12.63
CA ALA A 306 -14.74 4.11 -12.71
C ALA A 306 -15.11 3.78 -14.16
N ARG A 307 -15.91 2.73 -14.34
CA ARG A 307 -16.57 2.37 -15.59
C ARG A 307 -17.99 2.92 -15.60
N PRO A 308 -18.61 3.21 -16.76
CA PRO A 308 -19.98 3.70 -16.81
C PRO A 308 -20.96 2.78 -16.08
N TRP A 309 -21.93 3.36 -15.37
CA TRP A 309 -23.04 2.66 -14.73
C TRP A 309 -24.32 3.53 -14.79
N PRO A 310 -25.51 2.93 -14.99
CA PRO A 310 -25.76 1.51 -15.19
C PRO A 310 -25.29 1.04 -16.59
N THR A 311 -24.90 -0.23 -16.69
CA THR A 311 -24.49 -0.85 -17.96
C THR A 311 -25.66 -1.48 -18.72
N ASN A 312 -26.86 -1.52 -18.13
CA ASN A 312 -28.07 -2.11 -18.69
C ASN A 312 -29.25 -1.14 -18.56
N THR A 313 -30.13 -1.11 -19.57
CA THR A 313 -31.38 -0.34 -19.57
C THR A 313 -32.42 -0.84 -18.57
N ALA A 314 -32.29 -2.09 -18.10
CA ALA A 314 -33.18 -2.67 -17.09
C ALA A 314 -32.94 -2.18 -15.65
N THR A 315 -31.83 -1.49 -15.36
CA THR A 315 -31.57 -0.95 -14.01
C THR A 315 -32.58 0.16 -13.70
N PRO A 316 -33.34 0.07 -12.59
CA PRO A 316 -34.32 1.10 -12.22
C PRO A 316 -33.66 2.48 -12.12
N ARG A 317 -34.21 3.46 -12.85
CA ARG A 317 -33.80 4.86 -12.76
C ARG A 317 -34.86 5.62 -11.97
N PHE A 318 -34.43 6.23 -10.87
CA PHE A 318 -35.29 7.11 -10.10
C PHE A 318 -35.56 8.39 -10.90
N ASP A 319 -36.82 8.78 -10.94
CA ASP A 319 -37.31 9.99 -11.59
C ASP A 319 -37.43 11.10 -10.55
N ALA A 320 -36.54 12.09 -10.63
CA ALA A 320 -36.46 13.17 -9.65
C ALA A 320 -37.66 14.13 -9.74
N SER A 321 -38.44 14.10 -10.83
CA SER A 321 -39.66 14.92 -10.93
C SER A 321 -40.75 14.49 -9.94
N ARG A 322 -40.64 13.26 -9.40
CA ARG A 322 -41.54 12.70 -8.38
C ARG A 322 -41.10 13.01 -6.95
N VAL A 323 -40.01 13.75 -6.76
CA VAL A 323 -39.51 14.13 -5.43
C VAL A 323 -40.31 15.35 -4.95
N HIS A 324 -41.23 15.14 -4.01
CA HIS A 324 -42.05 16.21 -3.46
C HIS A 324 -41.41 16.84 -2.22
N ASN A 325 -40.68 16.05 -1.44
CA ASN A 325 -39.98 16.50 -0.25
C ASN A 325 -38.62 15.78 -0.09
N ALA A 326 -37.81 16.19 0.87
CA ALA A 326 -36.48 15.66 1.10
C ALA A 326 -36.47 14.16 1.49
N GLN A 327 -37.54 13.63 2.07
CA GLN A 327 -37.64 12.20 2.42
C GLN A 327 -37.85 11.30 1.19
N ASP A 328 -38.41 11.82 0.10
CA ASP A 328 -38.48 11.11 -1.17
C ASP A 328 -37.09 10.95 -1.80
N LEU A 329 -36.24 11.97 -1.63
CA LEU A 329 -34.87 11.98 -2.13
C LEU A 329 -33.97 11.02 -1.32
N TYR A 330 -34.00 11.15 0.01
CA TYR A 330 -33.07 10.48 0.91
C TYR A 330 -33.58 9.14 1.45
N ARG A 331 -33.36 8.08 0.67
CA ARG A 331 -33.51 6.68 1.10
C ARG A 331 -32.23 5.92 0.79
N THR A 332 -31.75 5.09 1.70
CA THR A 332 -30.48 4.35 1.56
C THR A 332 -30.51 3.28 0.46
N THR A 333 -31.69 2.94 -0.06
CA THR A 333 -31.88 2.06 -1.22
C THR A 333 -32.03 2.83 -2.54
N ASN A 334 -31.99 4.17 -2.52
CA ASN A 334 -32.01 4.98 -3.74
C ASN A 334 -30.59 5.16 -4.27
N ILE A 335 -30.40 4.95 -5.58
CA ILE A 335 -29.19 5.35 -6.30
C ILE A 335 -29.59 6.31 -7.41
N TRP A 336 -29.35 7.60 -7.20
CA TRP A 336 -29.66 8.65 -8.15
C TRP A 336 -28.60 8.74 -9.26
N LEU A 337 -29.01 8.82 -10.52
CA LEU A 337 -28.08 9.18 -11.60
C LEU A 337 -27.87 10.69 -11.59
N ALA A 338 -26.63 11.11 -11.39
CA ALA A 338 -26.23 12.51 -11.33
C ALA A 338 -25.19 12.82 -12.41
N HIS A 339 -25.36 13.91 -13.13
CA HIS A 339 -24.45 14.38 -14.16
C HIS A 339 -24.11 15.85 -13.97
N LEU A 340 -22.83 16.17 -13.84
CA LEU A 340 -22.35 17.55 -13.76
C LEU A 340 -21.71 17.99 -15.07
N SER A 341 -22.11 19.12 -15.63
CA SER A 341 -21.50 19.66 -16.84
C SER A 341 -20.78 20.98 -16.57
N PHE A 342 -19.56 21.10 -17.10
CA PHE A 342 -18.69 22.26 -16.94
C PHE A 342 -18.11 22.70 -18.28
N ARG A 343 -17.86 24.00 -18.42
CA ARG A 343 -16.85 24.55 -19.33
C ARG A 343 -15.44 24.34 -18.75
N ASP A 344 -14.41 24.48 -19.59
CA ASP A 344 -13.03 24.28 -19.17
C ASP A 344 -12.58 25.21 -18.04
N GLU A 345 -12.96 26.49 -18.09
CA GLU A 345 -12.63 27.48 -17.05
C GLU A 345 -13.37 27.16 -15.75
N GLN A 346 -14.63 26.70 -15.86
CA GLN A 346 -15.43 26.30 -14.71
C GLN A 346 -14.85 25.08 -14.01
N TRP A 347 -14.40 24.08 -14.77
CA TRP A 347 -13.72 22.90 -14.23
C TRP A 347 -12.39 23.27 -13.57
N LYS A 348 -11.60 24.17 -14.19
CA LYS A 348 -10.36 24.68 -13.59
C LYS A 348 -10.61 25.43 -12.29
N ALA A 349 -11.72 26.17 -12.19
CA ALA A 349 -12.11 26.89 -10.98
C ALA A 349 -12.50 25.97 -9.79
N LEU A 350 -12.64 24.64 -10.00
CA LEU A 350 -12.76 23.67 -8.90
C LEU A 350 -11.43 23.42 -8.17
N GLU A 351 -10.30 23.88 -8.72
CA GLU A 351 -8.99 23.74 -8.08
C GLU A 351 -8.90 24.58 -6.79
N MET A 352 -8.04 24.13 -5.88
CA MET A 352 -7.82 24.81 -4.62
C MET A 352 -7.18 26.18 -4.82
N LYS A 353 -7.77 27.20 -4.19
CA LYS A 353 -7.21 28.53 -4.11
C LYS A 353 -6.28 28.64 -2.90
N ARG A 354 -5.09 29.20 -3.08
CA ARG A 354 -4.20 29.51 -1.95
C ARG A 354 -4.63 30.80 -1.26
N ILE A 355 -4.69 30.73 0.06
CA ILE A 355 -4.89 31.87 0.97
C ILE A 355 -3.73 32.04 1.97
N GLY A 356 -2.78 31.11 2.01
CA GLY A 356 -1.64 31.13 2.93
C GLY A 356 -1.88 30.26 4.17
N PRO A 357 -0.91 29.42 4.59
CA PRO A 357 -1.09 28.53 5.72
C PRO A 357 -1.17 29.32 7.04
N MET A 358 -1.84 28.75 8.02
CA MET A 358 -1.87 29.27 9.38
C MET A 358 -0.46 29.19 9.99
N PRO A 359 0.14 30.29 10.48
CA PRO A 359 1.42 30.24 11.16
C PRO A 359 1.36 29.34 12.40
N ASN A 360 2.45 28.62 12.71
CA ASN A 360 2.57 27.79 13.92
C ASN A 360 1.39 26.82 14.15
N PHE A 361 0.88 26.19 13.08
CA PHE A 361 -0.28 25.31 13.20
C PHE A 361 -0.02 24.00 13.94
N VAL A 362 1.23 23.67 14.27
CA VAL A 362 1.57 22.57 15.17
C VAL A 362 1.86 23.18 16.53
N ARG A 363 1.05 22.83 17.53
CA ARG A 363 1.18 23.29 18.92
C ARG A 363 2.39 22.61 19.59
N PRO A 364 2.93 23.20 20.69
CA PRO A 364 4.05 22.60 21.43
C PRO A 364 3.78 21.20 21.99
N ASP A 365 2.51 20.86 22.22
CA ASP A 365 2.04 19.53 22.65
C ASP A 365 1.92 18.51 21.49
N GLY A 366 2.31 18.89 20.27
CA GLY A 366 2.23 18.07 19.07
C GLY A 366 0.87 18.09 18.37
N MET A 367 -0.14 18.75 18.94
CA MET A 367 -1.48 18.81 18.37
C MET A 367 -1.59 19.85 17.26
N TRP A 368 -2.46 19.61 16.29
CA TRP A 368 -2.61 20.51 15.14
C TRP A 368 -3.71 21.52 15.44
N LEU A 369 -3.50 22.80 15.11
CA LEU A 369 -4.58 23.76 14.99
C LEU A 369 -5.56 23.27 13.94
N LEU A 370 -6.85 23.42 14.24
CA LEU A 370 -7.93 22.85 13.42
C LEU A 370 -8.70 23.92 12.63
N ARG A 371 -8.38 25.21 12.85
CA ARG A 371 -8.97 26.35 12.13
C ARG A 371 -7.90 27.36 11.68
N ASN A 372 -8.07 27.85 10.45
CA ASN A 372 -7.49 29.11 9.99
C ASN A 372 -8.59 30.21 9.99
N PRO A 373 -8.45 31.32 10.73
CA PRO A 373 -9.42 32.42 10.73
C PRO A 373 -9.59 33.09 9.36
N GLN A 374 -8.57 33.04 8.50
CA GLN A 374 -8.64 33.57 7.14
C GLN A 374 -9.41 32.63 6.19
N ALA A 375 -9.63 31.38 6.60
CA ALA A 375 -10.41 30.43 5.82
C ALA A 375 -11.91 30.54 6.15
N ARG A 376 -12.76 30.53 5.12
CA ARG A 376 -14.22 30.40 5.21
C ARG A 376 -14.67 29.02 5.71
N ARG A 377 -13.75 28.04 5.71
CA ARG A 377 -14.00 26.65 6.09
C ARG A 377 -13.14 26.22 7.27
N SER A 378 -13.63 25.22 7.99
CA SER A 378 -12.89 24.52 9.03
C SER A 378 -12.05 23.37 8.45
N GLY A 379 -11.14 22.86 9.29
CA GLY A 379 -10.33 21.67 9.02
C GLY A 379 -8.95 21.97 8.44
N LEU A 380 -8.14 20.92 8.39
CA LEU A 380 -6.71 20.97 8.05
C LEU A 380 -6.41 21.62 6.70
N VAL A 381 -7.32 21.54 5.71
CA VAL A 381 -7.08 22.16 4.40
C VAL A 381 -7.07 23.69 4.48
N GLY A 382 -7.95 24.28 5.30
CA GLY A 382 -7.91 25.71 5.57
C GLY A 382 -6.66 26.11 6.34
N VAL A 383 -6.23 25.28 7.29
CA VAL A 383 -4.99 25.43 8.07
C VAL A 383 -3.75 25.38 7.17
N PHE A 384 -3.74 24.50 6.16
CA PHE A 384 -2.68 24.45 5.14
C PHE A 384 -2.75 25.60 4.13
N GLY A 385 -3.75 26.48 4.25
CA GLY A 385 -3.84 27.71 3.48
C GLY A 385 -4.55 27.54 2.14
N PHE A 386 -5.54 26.66 2.09
CA PHE A 386 -6.32 26.41 0.88
C PHE A 386 -7.82 26.58 1.10
N GLU A 387 -8.48 27.11 0.08
CA GLU A 387 -9.92 27.25 -0.01
C GLU A 387 -10.49 26.69 -1.31
N PHE A 388 -11.81 26.55 -1.34
CA PHE A 388 -12.57 26.12 -2.50
C PHE A 388 -13.63 27.18 -2.78
N ASP A 389 -13.50 27.84 -3.92
CA ASP A 389 -14.50 28.78 -4.41
C ASP A 389 -15.65 28.02 -5.09
N TRP A 390 -16.81 28.67 -5.16
CA TRP A 390 -17.93 28.19 -5.94
C TRP A 390 -17.72 28.54 -7.41
N THR A 391 -17.96 27.58 -8.30
CA THR A 391 -17.96 27.75 -9.75
C THR A 391 -19.33 27.46 -10.33
N HIS A 392 -19.58 27.88 -11.56
CA HIS A 392 -20.81 27.59 -12.28
C HIS A 392 -20.76 26.17 -12.88
N ALA A 393 -21.90 25.48 -12.88
CA ALA A 393 -22.08 24.18 -13.52
C ALA A 393 -23.54 24.02 -13.98
N ASN A 394 -23.82 22.94 -14.70
CA ASN A 394 -25.16 22.39 -14.79
C ASN A 394 -25.20 21.06 -14.03
N LEU A 395 -26.35 20.72 -13.47
CA LEU A 395 -26.61 19.43 -12.84
C LEU A 395 -27.83 18.80 -13.49
N GLU A 396 -27.72 17.55 -13.92
CA GLU A 396 -28.87 16.68 -14.13
C GLU A 396 -28.91 15.66 -13.00
N LEU A 397 -30.07 15.48 -12.37
CA LEU A 397 -30.28 14.50 -11.32
C LEU A 397 -31.60 13.78 -11.56
N GLY A 398 -31.55 12.45 -11.75
CA GLY A 398 -32.75 11.63 -11.98
C GLY A 398 -33.64 12.15 -13.12
N GLY A 399 -33.04 12.66 -14.20
CA GLY A 399 -33.74 13.22 -15.35
C GLY A 399 -34.22 14.68 -15.22
N VAL A 400 -34.04 15.31 -14.04
CA VAL A 400 -34.35 16.74 -13.84
C VAL A 400 -33.08 17.57 -14.03
N ALA A 401 -33.15 18.58 -14.90
CA ALA A 401 -32.03 19.46 -15.20
C ALA A 401 -32.10 20.79 -14.41
N PHE A 402 -30.97 21.16 -13.84
CA PHE A 402 -30.71 22.44 -13.19
C PHE A 402 -29.58 23.14 -13.92
N THR A 403 -29.87 24.31 -14.47
CA THR A 403 -28.90 25.11 -15.21
C THR A 403 -28.28 26.17 -14.31
N ASN A 404 -26.99 26.46 -14.56
CA ASN A 404 -26.26 27.52 -13.88
C ASN A 404 -26.24 27.39 -12.34
N VAL A 405 -26.13 26.17 -11.83
CA VAL A 405 -25.97 25.89 -10.40
C VAL A 405 -24.56 26.27 -9.93
N ALA A 406 -24.39 26.44 -8.62
CA ALA A 406 -23.07 26.56 -8.03
C ALA A 406 -22.52 25.19 -7.63
N ALA A 407 -21.32 24.85 -8.07
CA ALA A 407 -20.62 23.63 -7.67
C ALA A 407 -19.28 23.97 -7.01
N ARG A 408 -18.83 23.14 -6.07
CA ARG A 408 -17.46 23.20 -5.52
C ARG A 408 -17.01 21.86 -4.98
N VAL A 409 -15.71 21.73 -4.79
CA VAL A 409 -15.12 20.62 -4.03
C VAL A 409 -15.34 20.82 -2.53
N LYS A 410 -15.58 19.72 -1.80
CA LYS A 410 -15.70 19.70 -0.34
C LYS A 410 -14.78 18.67 0.31
N GLY A 411 -14.73 18.72 1.65
CA GLY A 411 -13.98 17.78 2.49
C GLY A 411 -12.50 18.15 2.63
N ASN A 412 -11.76 17.35 3.39
CA ASN A 412 -10.36 17.62 3.77
C ASN A 412 -9.38 16.80 2.90
N ALA A 413 -8.10 16.70 3.31
CA ALA A 413 -7.01 16.05 2.58
C ALA A 413 -7.38 14.76 1.82
N ARG A 414 -8.27 13.96 2.42
CA ARG A 414 -8.75 12.66 1.95
C ARG A 414 -9.71 12.67 0.75
N SER A 415 -10.28 13.83 0.40
CA SER A 415 -11.30 13.98 -0.65
C SER A 415 -11.04 15.12 -1.64
N LEU A 416 -9.77 15.50 -1.81
CA LEU A 416 -9.38 16.67 -2.62
C LEU A 416 -9.13 16.35 -4.10
N TYR A 417 -8.63 15.14 -4.35
CA TYR A 417 -8.13 14.72 -5.65
C TYR A 417 -9.01 13.61 -6.22
N GLU A 418 -9.13 13.56 -7.55
CA GLU A 418 -9.74 12.40 -8.20
C GLU A 418 -8.95 11.12 -7.88
N PRO A 419 -9.63 9.96 -7.78
CA PRO A 419 -11.08 9.72 -7.95
C PRO A 419 -11.90 9.99 -6.68
N THR A 420 -11.28 10.55 -5.65
CA THR A 420 -11.83 10.66 -4.28
C THR A 420 -12.54 11.98 -4.00
N ARG A 421 -12.71 12.81 -5.02
CA ARG A 421 -13.17 14.19 -4.88
C ARG A 421 -14.63 14.22 -4.47
N ALA A 422 -14.95 14.87 -3.35
CA ALA A 422 -16.32 15.09 -2.90
C ALA A 422 -16.84 16.44 -3.43
N TYR A 423 -18.15 16.52 -3.70
CA TYR A 423 -18.77 17.69 -4.31
C TYR A 423 -19.88 18.27 -3.44
N LYS A 424 -20.11 19.58 -3.59
CA LYS A 424 -21.27 20.29 -3.07
C LYS A 424 -21.88 21.08 -4.21
N VAL A 425 -23.20 21.03 -4.34
CA VAL A 425 -23.96 21.74 -5.36
C VAL A 425 -25.05 22.56 -4.67
N ASP A 426 -25.07 23.85 -4.92
CA ASP A 426 -26.12 24.77 -4.48
C ASP A 426 -26.90 25.20 -5.73
N LEU A 427 -28.14 24.73 -5.81
CA LEU A 427 -29.07 24.93 -6.92
C LEU A 427 -29.52 26.39 -6.97
N ASN A 428 -29.64 27.05 -5.81
CA ASN A 428 -30.30 28.33 -5.66
C ASN A 428 -29.32 29.52 -5.63
N LYS A 429 -28.00 29.25 -5.54
CA LYS A 429 -26.97 30.29 -5.37
C LYS A 429 -26.94 31.35 -6.47
N PHE A 430 -27.01 30.89 -7.72
CA PHE A 430 -26.87 31.75 -8.89
C PHE A 430 -28.19 31.93 -9.65
N VAL A 431 -29.14 31.00 -9.47
CA VAL A 431 -30.49 31.09 -10.04
C VAL A 431 -31.51 30.92 -8.90
N PRO A 432 -32.10 32.02 -8.42
CA PRO A 432 -33.09 31.97 -7.34
C PRO A 432 -34.28 31.07 -7.67
N GLY A 433 -34.72 30.26 -6.70
CA GLY A 433 -35.92 29.43 -6.78
C GLY A 433 -35.71 27.98 -7.22
N GLN A 434 -34.53 27.63 -7.75
CA GLN A 434 -34.21 26.23 -8.08
C GLN A 434 -34.10 25.38 -6.82
N LYS A 435 -34.92 24.32 -6.73
CA LYS A 435 -34.99 23.39 -5.59
C LYS A 435 -35.34 21.99 -6.03
N LEU A 436 -35.01 21.00 -5.19
CA LEU A 436 -35.45 19.62 -5.32
C LEU A 436 -35.94 19.08 -3.97
N GLY A 437 -37.20 18.65 -3.88
CA GLY A 437 -37.78 18.19 -2.62
C GLY A 437 -37.72 19.23 -1.48
N GLY A 438 -37.77 20.52 -1.83
CA GLY A 438 -37.63 21.63 -0.87
C GLY A 438 -36.19 22.05 -0.55
N LEU A 439 -35.19 21.26 -0.97
CA LEU A 439 -33.77 21.52 -0.76
C LEU A 439 -33.21 22.39 -1.87
N ASP A 440 -32.31 23.32 -1.51
CA ASP A 440 -31.51 24.08 -2.47
C ASP A 440 -30.05 23.63 -2.53
N GLU A 441 -29.63 22.72 -1.66
CA GLU A 441 -28.25 22.26 -1.61
C GLU A 441 -28.16 20.73 -1.53
N LEU A 442 -27.22 20.18 -2.30
CA LEU A 442 -26.93 18.76 -2.39
C LEU A 442 -25.45 18.52 -2.10
N THR A 443 -25.15 17.48 -1.32
CA THR A 443 -23.77 17.04 -1.07
C THR A 443 -23.53 15.66 -1.63
N PHE A 444 -22.32 15.41 -2.13
CA PHE A 444 -21.88 14.12 -2.66
C PHE A 444 -20.56 13.75 -1.99
N ASN A 445 -20.62 12.91 -0.96
CA ASN A 445 -19.47 12.40 -0.22
C ASN A 445 -18.80 11.25 -0.99
N SER A 446 -17.47 11.30 -1.08
CA SER A 446 -16.72 10.19 -1.64
C SER A 446 -16.68 9.03 -0.65
N LEU A 447 -16.99 7.83 -1.12
CA LEU A 447 -16.98 6.60 -0.34
C LEU A 447 -15.61 5.90 -0.34
N VAL A 448 -14.53 6.59 -0.73
CA VAL A 448 -13.25 5.91 -0.98
C VAL A 448 -12.61 5.33 0.29
N TRP A 449 -12.82 5.94 1.46
CA TRP A 449 -12.14 5.50 2.68
C TRP A 449 -12.88 4.38 3.37
N ASP A 450 -14.20 4.45 3.39
CA ASP A 450 -15.05 3.36 3.85
C ASP A 450 -15.13 2.27 2.77
N TYR A 451 -14.52 1.10 3.04
CA TYR A 451 -14.62 -0.03 2.12
C TYR A 451 -16.01 -0.68 2.12
N SER A 452 -16.76 -0.55 3.21
CA SER A 452 -18.14 -1.04 3.26
C SER A 452 -19.08 -0.16 2.44
N CYS A 453 -18.76 1.12 2.24
CA CYS A 453 -19.64 2.13 1.66
C CYS A 453 -20.96 2.33 2.45
N LEU A 454 -21.04 1.84 3.68
CA LEU A 454 -22.25 1.76 4.50
C LEU A 454 -22.13 2.55 5.81
N GLY A 455 -20.92 2.85 6.28
CA GLY A 455 -20.64 3.32 7.63
C GLY A 455 -21.41 4.60 7.97
N GLU A 456 -21.33 5.61 7.11
CA GLU A 456 -22.07 6.87 7.27
C GLU A 456 -23.59 6.65 7.20
N ALA A 457 -24.07 5.91 6.20
CA ALA A 457 -25.50 5.69 5.99
C ALA A 457 -26.15 4.99 7.20
N LEU A 458 -25.54 3.89 7.67
CA LEU A 458 -25.99 3.14 8.84
C LEU A 458 -25.84 3.96 10.13
N GLY A 459 -24.75 4.73 10.26
CA GLY A 459 -24.52 5.58 11.42
C GLY A 459 -25.60 6.64 11.57
N TYR A 460 -25.89 7.41 10.51
CA TYR A 460 -26.94 8.41 10.57
C TYR A 460 -28.33 7.78 10.77
N GLU A 461 -28.60 6.62 10.16
CA GLU A 461 -29.84 5.87 10.41
C GLU A 461 -29.99 5.49 11.90
N PHE A 462 -28.94 4.95 12.50
CA PHE A 462 -28.89 4.64 13.92
C PHE A 462 -29.22 5.87 14.79
N PHE A 463 -28.58 7.01 14.54
CA PHE A 463 -28.82 8.22 15.35
C PHE A 463 -30.25 8.76 15.20
N ARG A 464 -30.83 8.73 14.00
CA ARG A 464 -32.24 9.12 13.79
C ARG A 464 -33.18 8.20 14.57
N GLU A 465 -32.96 6.89 14.53
CA GLU A 465 -33.76 5.90 15.27
C GLU A 465 -33.55 5.96 16.78
N ALA A 466 -32.37 6.42 17.21
CA ALA A 466 -32.07 6.72 18.60
C ALA A 466 -32.82 7.94 19.10
N GLY A 467 -33.40 8.77 18.23
CA GLY A 467 -34.05 10.03 18.61
C GLY A 467 -33.08 11.22 18.70
N VAL A 468 -31.93 11.13 18.02
CA VAL A 468 -30.96 12.22 17.88
C VAL A 468 -31.14 12.86 16.50
N PRO A 469 -31.26 14.19 16.39
CA PRO A 469 -31.32 14.86 15.09
C PRO A 469 -30.08 14.52 14.26
N ALA A 470 -30.25 13.91 13.09
CA ALA A 470 -29.15 13.49 12.23
C ALA A 470 -29.52 13.64 10.73
N PRO A 471 -28.52 13.90 9.86
CA PRO A 471 -28.70 13.94 8.41
C PRO A 471 -29.38 12.70 7.85
N ARG A 472 -30.20 12.84 6.81
CA ARG A 472 -30.64 11.71 5.96
C ARG A 472 -29.60 11.41 4.86
N THR A 473 -29.68 10.22 4.28
CA THR A 473 -28.73 9.77 3.24
C THR A 473 -29.40 9.01 2.08
N ALA A 474 -28.80 9.10 0.90
CA ALA A 474 -29.08 8.28 -0.29
C ALA A 474 -27.78 8.06 -1.07
N TYR A 475 -27.77 7.21 -2.08
CA TYR A 475 -26.62 7.05 -2.97
C TYR A 475 -26.83 7.80 -4.28
N ALA A 476 -25.74 8.14 -4.94
CA ALA A 476 -25.74 8.65 -6.30
C ALA A 476 -24.60 8.07 -7.12
N TRP A 477 -24.88 7.74 -8.37
CA TRP A 477 -23.85 7.51 -9.37
C TRP A 477 -23.54 8.82 -10.09
N LEU A 478 -22.35 9.36 -9.86
CA LEU A 478 -21.94 10.66 -10.38
C LEU A 478 -21.08 10.50 -11.63
N SER A 479 -21.41 11.28 -12.64
CA SER A 479 -20.62 11.49 -13.85
C SER A 479 -20.42 12.98 -14.10
N ALA A 480 -19.47 13.32 -14.95
CA ALA A 480 -19.30 14.70 -15.38
C ALA A 480 -18.98 14.82 -16.87
N SER A 481 -19.12 16.02 -17.42
CA SER A 481 -18.63 16.43 -18.73
C SER A 481 -17.85 17.74 -18.63
N VAL A 482 -16.75 17.86 -19.38
CA VAL A 482 -16.00 19.11 -19.57
C VAL A 482 -15.88 19.36 -21.06
N THR A 483 -16.43 20.50 -21.52
CA THR A 483 -16.71 20.80 -22.93
C THR A 483 -15.65 20.33 -23.93
N THR A 484 -14.37 20.62 -23.69
CA THR A 484 -13.30 20.26 -24.64
C THR A 484 -12.45 19.05 -24.24
N ARG A 485 -12.75 18.39 -23.12
CA ARG A 485 -11.90 17.32 -22.57
C ARG A 485 -12.51 15.93 -22.64
N TRP A 486 -13.75 15.79 -22.17
CA TRP A 486 -14.44 14.50 -22.08
C TRP A 486 -15.92 14.69 -21.80
N GLU A 487 -16.72 13.74 -22.27
CA GLU A 487 -18.16 13.67 -22.07
C GLU A 487 -18.51 12.45 -21.22
N GLN A 488 -19.47 12.61 -20.30
CA GLN A 488 -19.98 11.54 -19.44
C GLN A 488 -18.91 10.68 -18.75
N LYS A 489 -17.80 11.30 -18.33
CA LYS A 489 -16.76 10.61 -17.56
C LYS A 489 -17.36 10.15 -16.22
N PRO A 490 -17.37 8.85 -15.93
CA PRO A 490 -17.83 8.35 -14.64
C PRO A 490 -16.87 8.80 -13.53
N LEU A 491 -17.42 9.40 -12.48
CA LEU A 491 -16.69 9.75 -11.26
C LEU A 491 -16.84 8.63 -10.22
N GLY A 492 -18.03 8.01 -10.13
CA GLY A 492 -18.24 6.82 -9.33
C GLY A 492 -19.50 6.83 -8.47
N LEU A 493 -19.54 5.93 -7.48
CA LEU A 493 -20.57 5.89 -6.44
C LEU A 493 -20.24 6.90 -5.32
N TYR A 494 -21.24 7.69 -4.96
CA TYR A 494 -21.20 8.70 -3.92
C TYR A 494 -22.33 8.49 -2.92
N LEU A 495 -22.10 8.92 -1.68
CA LEU A 495 -23.16 9.07 -0.69
C LEU A 495 -23.67 10.51 -0.70
N MET A 496 -24.94 10.69 -0.96
CA MET A 496 -25.63 11.96 -0.73
C MET A 496 -25.96 12.09 0.75
N VAL A 497 -25.45 13.13 1.39
CA VAL A 497 -25.74 13.45 2.81
C VAL A 497 -26.51 14.76 2.87
N GLU A 498 -27.60 14.77 3.64
CA GLU A 498 -28.39 15.97 3.89
C GLU A 498 -27.52 17.09 4.50
N PRO A 499 -27.52 18.31 3.93
CA PRO A 499 -26.83 19.45 4.53
C PRO A 499 -27.42 19.80 5.91
N VAL A 500 -26.55 20.05 6.89
CA VAL A 500 -26.96 20.64 8.18
C VAL A 500 -26.92 22.16 8.05
N ASP A 501 -28.03 22.73 7.57
CA ASP A 501 -28.19 24.15 7.28
C ASP A 501 -29.48 24.73 7.92
N ASN A 502 -29.94 25.88 7.42
CA ASN A 502 -31.16 26.51 7.93
C ASN A 502 -32.46 25.77 7.55
N HIS A 503 -32.48 24.96 6.47
CA HIS A 503 -33.64 24.14 6.13
C HIS A 503 -33.69 22.89 7.02
N PHE A 504 -32.55 22.25 7.27
CA PHE A 504 -32.45 21.20 8.29
C PHE A 504 -32.94 21.73 9.65
N ALA A 505 -32.49 22.92 10.04
CA ALA A 505 -32.91 23.57 11.27
C ALA A 505 -34.42 23.86 11.32
N ALA A 506 -35.01 24.31 10.22
CA ALA A 506 -36.45 24.53 10.13
C ALA A 506 -37.24 23.23 10.30
N GLU A 507 -36.81 22.15 9.64
CA GLU A 507 -37.52 20.87 9.67
C GLU A 507 -37.37 20.15 11.02
N ARG A 508 -36.19 20.21 11.64
CA ARG A 508 -35.90 19.48 12.89
C ARG A 508 -36.25 20.27 14.15
N PHE A 509 -36.12 21.60 14.12
CA PHE A 509 -36.24 22.46 15.30
C PHE A 509 -37.34 23.52 15.17
N GLY A 510 -38.07 23.56 14.04
CA GLY A 510 -39.18 24.47 13.81
C GLY A 510 -38.79 25.90 13.42
N SER A 511 -37.49 26.21 13.30
CA SER A 511 -37.03 27.56 12.94
C SER A 511 -35.72 27.57 12.15
N LYS A 512 -35.72 28.34 11.05
CA LYS A 512 -34.51 28.67 10.26
C LYS A 512 -33.48 29.49 11.04
N ALA A 513 -33.90 30.13 12.13
CA ALA A 513 -33.05 30.95 12.98
C ALA A 513 -32.42 30.17 14.14
N THR A 514 -32.66 28.86 14.24
CA THR A 514 -32.00 28.01 15.24
C THR A 514 -30.48 28.04 15.02
N PRO A 515 -29.69 28.46 16.02
CA PRO A 515 -28.24 28.46 15.93
C PRO A 515 -27.70 27.05 15.81
N VAL A 516 -26.87 26.80 14.80
CA VAL A 516 -26.13 25.56 14.59
C VAL A 516 -24.65 25.91 14.47
N PHE A 517 -23.84 25.25 15.29
CA PHE A 517 -22.40 25.45 15.41
C PHE A 517 -21.70 24.16 15.03
N LYS A 518 -20.60 24.24 14.28
CA LYS A 518 -19.66 23.13 14.15
C LYS A 518 -18.45 23.42 15.04
N PRO A 519 -18.31 22.76 16.19
CA PRO A 519 -17.09 22.87 16.99
C PRO A 519 -15.90 22.29 16.25
N VAL A 520 -14.75 22.93 16.46
CA VAL A 520 -13.46 22.57 15.88
C VAL A 520 -12.41 22.83 16.96
N THR A 521 -12.51 22.07 18.06
CA THR A 521 -11.72 22.27 19.27
C THR A 521 -11.59 20.96 20.05
N TYR A 522 -10.41 20.69 20.58
CA TYR A 522 -10.18 19.56 21.48
C TYR A 522 -10.84 19.76 22.85
N ASN A 523 -10.96 21.02 23.30
CA ASN A 523 -11.52 21.38 24.59
C ASN A 523 -12.91 22.01 24.39
N LEU A 524 -13.94 21.18 24.32
CA LEU A 524 -15.31 21.67 24.18
C LEU A 524 -15.73 22.42 25.45
N PHE A 525 -16.34 23.60 25.28
CA PHE A 525 -16.76 24.49 26.37
C PHE A 525 -15.64 24.95 27.33
N GLU A 526 -14.40 25.07 26.84
CA GLU A 526 -13.37 25.85 27.53
C GLU A 526 -13.76 27.33 27.57
N HIS A 527 -13.65 27.97 28.74
CA HIS A 527 -13.91 29.40 28.91
C HIS A 527 -12.72 30.21 28.41
N LEU A 528 -12.93 30.93 27.31
CA LEU A 528 -11.91 31.72 26.62
C LEU A 528 -12.06 33.24 26.91
N GLY A 529 -12.73 33.58 28.01
CA GLY A 529 -13.15 34.94 28.34
C GLY A 529 -14.60 35.22 27.94
N ASP A 530 -15.00 36.50 28.01
CA ASP A 530 -16.40 36.92 27.91
C ASP A 530 -16.77 37.55 26.56
N GLU A 531 -15.85 37.55 25.60
CA GLU A 531 -16.06 38.11 24.27
C GLU A 531 -16.20 37.00 23.23
N TRP A 532 -17.25 37.07 22.39
CA TRP A 532 -17.52 36.07 21.35
C TRP A 532 -16.37 35.93 20.33
N SER A 533 -15.56 36.97 20.15
CA SER A 533 -14.39 36.94 19.25
C SER A 533 -13.39 35.85 19.60
N ALA A 534 -13.30 35.43 20.87
CA ALA A 534 -12.46 34.33 21.31
C ALA A 534 -13.01 32.94 20.90
N TYR A 535 -14.33 32.82 20.77
CA TYR A 535 -15.03 31.58 20.44
C TYR A 535 -15.27 31.41 18.94
N ALA A 536 -15.49 32.52 18.22
CA ALA A 536 -15.85 32.53 16.81
C ALA A 536 -14.91 31.70 15.89
N PRO A 537 -13.58 31.63 16.12
CA PRO A 537 -12.71 30.79 15.32
C PRO A 537 -12.99 29.28 15.45
N ILE A 538 -13.40 28.81 16.64
CA ILE A 538 -13.55 27.38 16.91
C ILE A 538 -15.01 26.89 16.86
N TYR A 539 -15.99 27.78 16.96
CA TYR A 539 -17.41 27.45 16.78
C TYR A 539 -17.90 27.97 15.41
N ASP A 540 -17.68 27.17 14.38
CA ASP A 540 -18.01 27.48 12.98
C ASP A 540 -19.53 27.48 12.77
N LEU A 541 -20.13 28.67 12.82
CA LEU A 541 -21.57 28.90 12.66
C LEU A 541 -22.07 28.49 11.27
N LYS A 542 -23.03 27.55 11.24
CA LYS A 542 -23.75 27.11 10.03
C LYS A 542 -25.03 27.88 9.79
N THR A 543 -25.62 28.41 10.84
CA THR A 543 -26.72 29.36 10.80
C THR A 543 -26.36 30.62 11.58
N LYS A 544 -27.25 31.61 11.62
CA LYS A 544 -27.02 32.85 12.38
C LYS A 544 -27.30 32.60 13.87
N ALA A 545 -26.59 33.32 14.73
CA ALA A 545 -26.83 33.36 16.18
C ALA A 545 -26.93 34.82 16.65
N THR A 546 -27.88 35.15 17.51
CA THR A 546 -28.00 36.46 18.16
C THR A 546 -26.92 36.65 19.23
N PRO A 547 -26.69 37.90 19.72
CA PRO A 547 -25.78 38.14 20.84
C PRO A 547 -26.11 37.32 22.09
N GLU A 548 -27.39 37.13 22.42
CA GLU A 548 -27.86 36.37 23.59
C GLU A 548 -27.54 34.88 23.43
N GLN A 549 -27.75 34.34 22.24
CA GLN A 549 -27.44 32.94 21.93
C GLN A 549 -25.93 32.68 21.97
N ARG A 550 -25.11 33.65 21.53
CA ARG A 550 -23.64 33.59 21.66
C ARG A 550 -23.22 33.67 23.13
N ARG A 551 -23.84 34.57 23.91
CA ARG A 551 -23.63 34.68 25.36
C ARG A 551 -23.96 33.37 26.06
N ARG A 552 -25.00 32.64 25.62
CA ARG A 552 -25.36 31.33 26.16
C ARG A 552 -24.24 30.29 26.04
N VAL A 553 -23.48 30.29 24.94
CA VAL A 553 -22.30 29.43 24.76
C VAL A 553 -21.21 29.80 25.77
N ILE A 554 -20.95 31.10 25.94
CA ILE A 554 -19.94 31.63 26.87
C ILE A 554 -20.29 31.27 28.31
N ASP A 555 -21.56 31.42 28.70
CA ASP A 555 -22.02 31.10 30.05
C ASP A 555 -21.92 29.60 30.34
N PHE A 556 -22.19 28.75 29.34
CA PHE A 556 -22.00 27.32 29.51
C PHE A 556 -20.51 26.96 29.63
N ALA A 557 -19.66 27.58 28.81
CA ALA A 557 -18.21 27.41 28.92
C ALA A 557 -17.67 27.82 30.29
N ARG A 558 -18.19 28.91 30.86
CA ARG A 558 -17.86 29.35 32.23
C ARG A 558 -18.30 28.31 33.27
N LEU A 559 -19.50 27.74 33.15
CA LEU A 559 -19.98 26.68 34.04
C LEU A 559 -19.08 25.43 33.97
N VAL A 560 -18.73 24.98 32.75
CA VAL A 560 -17.86 23.81 32.53
C VAL A 560 -16.45 24.04 33.07
N SER A 561 -15.90 25.24 32.89
CA SER A 561 -14.52 25.55 33.26
C SER A 561 -14.35 25.83 34.75
N SER A 562 -15.20 26.70 35.31
CA SER A 562 -14.92 27.36 36.58
C SER A 562 -15.81 26.92 37.76
N ALA A 563 -16.99 26.36 37.51
CA ALA A 563 -17.87 25.95 38.60
C ALA A 563 -17.29 24.75 39.37
N THR A 564 -17.61 24.64 40.66
CA THR A 564 -17.37 23.41 41.44
C THR A 564 -18.19 22.25 40.88
N ASP A 565 -17.82 21.00 41.17
CA ASP A 565 -18.55 19.83 40.66
C ASP A 565 -19.99 19.75 41.18
N ALA A 566 -20.23 20.18 42.42
CA ALA A 566 -21.58 20.28 42.96
C ALA A 566 -22.42 21.32 42.21
N GLU A 567 -21.88 22.51 41.95
CA GLU A 567 -22.58 23.55 41.19
C GLU A 567 -22.82 23.13 39.73
N PHE A 568 -21.84 22.48 39.10
CA PHE A 568 -21.99 21.97 37.74
C PHE A 568 -23.09 20.91 37.68
N ALA A 569 -23.06 19.92 38.57
CA ALA A 569 -24.07 18.87 38.62
C ALA A 569 -25.48 19.44 38.84
N ALA A 570 -25.62 20.47 39.67
CA ALA A 570 -26.90 21.14 39.92
C ALA A 570 -27.41 21.97 38.74
N ARG A 571 -26.51 22.50 37.89
CA ARG A 571 -26.88 23.49 36.85
C ARG A 571 -26.72 23.02 35.42
N VAL A 572 -26.05 21.91 35.16
CA VAL A 572 -25.81 21.43 33.79
C VAL A 572 -27.14 21.21 33.03
N GLY A 573 -28.19 20.77 33.72
CA GLY A 573 -29.52 20.57 33.14
C GLY A 573 -30.20 21.86 32.67
N ASP A 574 -29.75 23.04 33.12
CA ASP A 574 -30.23 24.33 32.60
C ASP A 574 -29.73 24.57 31.17
N PHE A 575 -28.52 24.08 30.86
CA PHE A 575 -27.82 24.31 29.60
C PHE A 575 -27.91 23.15 28.63
N LEU A 576 -28.04 21.93 29.13
CA LEU A 576 -27.94 20.70 28.36
C LEU A 576 -29.18 19.85 28.56
N ASP A 577 -29.76 19.37 27.46
CA ASP A 577 -30.75 18.29 27.55
C ASP A 577 -30.01 16.98 27.87
N LEU A 578 -30.06 16.54 29.12
CA LEU A 578 -29.32 15.37 29.59
C LEU A 578 -29.80 14.07 28.91
N ASP A 579 -31.07 13.98 28.55
CA ASP A 579 -31.64 12.81 27.89
C ASP A 579 -31.19 12.73 26.43
N GLU A 580 -31.29 13.84 25.68
CA GLU A 580 -30.80 13.88 24.30
C GLU A 580 -29.28 13.71 24.22
N PHE A 581 -28.52 14.35 25.11
CA PHE A 581 -27.08 14.17 25.15
C PHE A 581 -26.69 12.74 25.52
N ALA A 582 -27.47 12.07 26.38
CA ALA A 582 -27.26 10.67 26.71
C ALA A 582 -27.51 9.75 25.51
N ARG A 583 -28.54 10.00 24.69
CA ARG A 583 -28.76 9.31 23.42
C ARG A 583 -27.59 9.53 22.44
N PHE A 584 -27.15 10.78 22.30
CA PHE A 584 -26.03 11.14 21.43
C PHE A 584 -24.74 10.43 21.86
N LEU A 585 -24.37 10.52 23.14
CA LEU A 585 -23.18 9.87 23.65
C LEU A 585 -23.27 8.34 23.56
N ALA A 586 -24.45 7.75 23.83
CA ALA A 586 -24.66 6.32 23.68
C ALA A 586 -24.43 5.85 22.22
N GLY A 587 -24.88 6.64 21.24
CA GLY A 587 -24.57 6.41 19.83
C GLY A 587 -23.08 6.56 19.51
N GLU A 588 -22.45 7.63 19.97
CA GLU A 588 -21.00 7.87 19.79
C GLU A 588 -20.15 6.73 20.36
N VAL A 589 -20.54 6.09 21.46
CA VAL A 589 -19.76 4.95 22.02
C VAL A 589 -20.12 3.60 21.41
N LEU A 590 -21.35 3.38 20.95
CA LEU A 590 -21.73 2.14 20.24
C LEU A 590 -21.13 2.13 18.83
N LEU A 591 -21.04 3.31 18.23
CA LEU A 591 -20.42 3.61 16.95
C LEU A 591 -19.14 4.44 17.18
N PRO A 592 -18.10 3.91 17.85
CA PRO A 592 -16.97 4.70 18.31
C PRO A 592 -16.41 5.59 17.21
N ASN A 593 -16.66 6.90 17.37
CA ASN A 593 -16.18 7.94 16.48
C ASN A 593 -15.26 8.87 17.27
N TYR A 594 -13.97 8.52 17.23
CA TYR A 594 -12.92 9.27 17.93
C TYR A 594 -12.49 10.55 17.20
N ASP A 595 -12.98 10.79 15.98
CA ASP A 595 -12.87 12.11 15.34
C ASP A 595 -13.94 13.09 15.90
N SER A 596 -14.87 12.59 16.73
CA SER A 596 -15.95 13.35 17.36
C SER A 596 -15.56 13.88 18.75
N ILE A 597 -16.57 14.15 19.58
CA ILE A 597 -16.48 14.57 20.99
C ILE A 597 -15.64 13.61 21.86
N LEU A 598 -15.34 12.39 21.40
CA LEU A 598 -14.56 11.41 22.16
C LEU A 598 -13.05 11.65 22.12
N ALA A 599 -12.51 12.39 21.15
CA ALA A 599 -11.10 12.79 21.17
C ALA A 599 -10.86 14.13 20.45
N ASP A 600 -10.79 14.13 19.12
CA ASP A 600 -10.29 15.29 18.37
C ASP A 600 -11.25 16.48 18.34
N GLY A 601 -12.48 16.31 18.86
CA GLY A 601 -13.47 17.37 19.05
C GLY A 601 -13.90 18.02 17.73
N GLN A 602 -13.94 17.21 16.67
CA GLN A 602 -14.45 17.55 15.35
C GLN A 602 -15.75 16.78 15.07
N ASN A 603 -16.25 16.77 13.83
CA ASN A 603 -17.26 15.80 13.35
C ASN A 603 -18.55 15.63 14.19
N PHE A 604 -19.03 16.71 14.80
CA PHE A 604 -20.42 16.89 15.21
C PHE A 604 -20.83 18.35 15.01
N TYR A 605 -22.13 18.61 15.07
CA TYR A 605 -22.66 19.96 15.30
C TYR A 605 -23.31 20.03 16.67
N MET A 606 -23.36 21.25 17.18
CA MET A 606 -24.22 21.62 18.28
C MET A 606 -25.33 22.53 17.77
N TYR A 607 -26.47 22.50 18.41
CA TYR A 607 -27.51 23.50 18.20
C TYR A 607 -28.04 24.01 19.53
N LEU A 608 -28.66 25.19 19.53
CA LEU A 608 -29.34 25.75 20.69
C LEU A 608 -30.84 25.72 20.42
N ASP A 609 -31.57 24.81 21.06
CA ASP A 609 -33.00 24.62 20.81
C ASP A 609 -33.77 25.90 21.19
N PRO A 610 -34.51 26.51 20.25
CA PRO A 610 -35.29 27.72 20.54
C PRO A 610 -36.42 27.49 21.55
N ARG A 611 -36.84 26.24 21.77
CA ARG A 611 -37.96 25.89 22.68
C ARG A 611 -37.50 25.75 24.13
N SER A 612 -36.36 25.10 24.34
CA SER A 612 -35.83 24.81 25.69
C SER A 612 -34.67 25.72 26.10
N ASN A 613 -34.06 26.43 25.14
CA ASN A 613 -32.81 27.18 25.33
C ASN A 613 -31.64 26.32 25.86
N LYS A 614 -31.65 25.02 25.50
CA LYS A 614 -30.62 24.03 25.83
C LYS A 614 -29.85 23.61 24.58
N PHE A 615 -28.60 23.22 24.79
CA PHE A 615 -27.74 22.68 23.75
C PHE A 615 -28.12 21.23 23.44
N GLY A 616 -28.20 20.91 22.15
CA GLY A 616 -28.29 19.56 21.63
C GLY A 616 -27.19 19.29 20.59
N PHE A 617 -27.09 18.04 20.15
CA PHE A 617 -25.97 17.55 19.34
C PHE A 617 -26.45 16.81 18.10
N ILE A 618 -25.70 16.94 17.00
CA ILE A 618 -25.96 16.30 15.71
C ILE A 618 -24.67 15.59 15.29
N PRO A 619 -24.67 14.26 15.05
CA PRO A 619 -23.48 13.57 14.58
C PRO A 619 -23.10 14.04 13.16
N TRP A 620 -21.83 13.95 12.81
CA TRP A 620 -21.36 14.30 11.47
C TRP A 620 -20.15 13.45 11.07
N ASP A 621 -19.91 13.27 9.77
CA ASP A 621 -18.73 12.60 9.20
C ASP A 621 -18.44 11.23 9.86
N LEU A 622 -19.41 10.31 9.73
CA LEU A 622 -19.39 9.00 10.38
C LEU A 622 -18.66 7.93 9.54
N ASP A 623 -17.76 8.31 8.64
CA ASP A 623 -17.07 7.38 7.72
C ASP A 623 -16.02 6.52 8.44
N ALA A 624 -15.42 7.05 9.50
CA ALA A 624 -14.50 6.34 10.39
C ALA A 624 -15.17 5.81 11.67
N ALA A 625 -16.50 5.94 11.79
CA ALA A 625 -17.26 5.23 12.81
C ALA A 625 -17.10 3.71 12.61
N TRP A 626 -17.59 2.91 13.56
CA TRP A 626 -17.46 1.44 13.51
C TRP A 626 -16.02 0.92 13.75
N GLY A 627 -15.19 1.67 14.49
CA GLY A 627 -13.88 1.16 14.93
C GLY A 627 -12.78 1.22 13.86
N GLU A 628 -12.90 2.14 12.91
CA GLU A 628 -11.91 2.38 11.84
C GLU A 628 -10.99 3.59 12.11
N PHE A 629 -11.17 4.29 13.22
CA PHE A 629 -10.35 5.46 13.52
C PHE A 629 -8.90 5.09 13.83
N TRP A 630 -7.95 5.99 13.57
CA TRP A 630 -6.51 5.68 13.62
C TRP A 630 -5.93 5.66 15.04
N ILE A 631 -6.68 6.12 16.04
CA ILE A 631 -6.21 6.36 17.41
C ILE A 631 -5.78 5.09 18.15
N ALA A 632 -6.35 3.94 17.78
CA ALA A 632 -6.05 2.64 18.39
C ALA A 632 -6.31 1.51 17.41
N SER A 633 -5.86 0.30 17.72
CA SER A 633 -6.17 -0.87 16.89
C SER A 633 -7.67 -1.19 16.91
N LYS A 634 -8.16 -1.86 15.86
CA LYS A 634 -9.56 -2.30 15.74
C LYS A 634 -10.03 -3.08 16.98
N ALA A 635 -9.19 -4.01 17.47
CA ALA A 635 -9.47 -4.83 18.65
C ALA A 635 -9.48 -4.05 19.97
N GLU A 636 -8.81 -2.90 20.04
CA GLU A 636 -8.89 -2.00 21.19
C GLU A 636 -10.18 -1.18 21.13
N GLN A 637 -10.56 -0.67 19.96
CA GLN A 637 -11.82 0.07 19.78
C GLN A 637 -13.06 -0.80 20.01
N GLU A 638 -13.04 -2.09 19.61
CA GLU A 638 -14.07 -3.08 19.99
C GLU A 638 -14.31 -3.09 21.52
N ARG A 639 -13.23 -2.95 22.29
CA ARG A 639 -13.21 -3.05 23.76
C ARG A 639 -13.23 -1.71 24.49
N ALA A 640 -13.36 -0.59 23.77
CA ALA A 640 -13.33 0.74 24.36
C ALA A 640 -14.34 0.89 25.51
N SER A 641 -13.95 1.60 26.57
CA SER A 641 -14.81 1.82 27.73
C SER A 641 -16.02 2.65 27.36
N VAL A 642 -17.22 2.25 27.81
CA VAL A 642 -18.43 3.07 27.72
C VAL A 642 -18.55 4.03 28.90
N TRP A 643 -17.80 3.79 29.97
CA TRP A 643 -17.84 4.60 31.21
C TRP A 643 -16.75 5.66 31.27
N HIS A 644 -15.69 5.50 30.47
CA HIS A 644 -14.66 6.50 30.21
C HIS A 644 -14.32 6.46 28.71
N PRO A 645 -15.24 6.92 27.84
CA PRO A 645 -15.10 6.75 26.40
C PRO A 645 -14.17 7.76 25.72
N TRP A 646 -13.76 8.83 26.41
CA TRP A 646 -12.91 9.86 25.82
C TRP A 646 -11.42 9.49 25.86
N VAL A 647 -10.63 10.17 25.03
CA VAL A 647 -9.17 10.07 24.99
C VAL A 647 -8.54 11.39 25.38
N GLY A 648 -7.50 11.32 26.20
CA GLY A 648 -6.83 12.52 26.71
C GLY A 648 -7.69 13.28 27.71
N GLU A 649 -7.54 14.60 27.73
CA GLU A 649 -8.33 15.49 28.59
C GLU A 649 -9.64 15.85 27.90
N ASN A 650 -10.77 15.61 28.57
CA ASN A 650 -12.09 16.01 28.07
C ASN A 650 -12.99 16.42 29.24
N ARG A 651 -12.73 17.63 29.75
CA ARG A 651 -13.38 18.16 30.95
C ARG A 651 -14.90 18.16 30.84
N PHE A 652 -15.45 18.50 29.68
CA PHE A 652 -16.91 18.53 29.49
C PHE A 652 -17.54 17.14 29.66
N VAL A 653 -17.08 16.15 28.88
CA VAL A 653 -17.67 14.79 28.93
C VAL A 653 -17.41 14.14 30.29
N GLU A 654 -16.21 14.35 30.86
CA GLU A 654 -15.86 13.84 32.19
C GLU A 654 -16.82 14.33 33.27
N ARG A 655 -17.08 15.64 33.33
CA ARG A 655 -17.98 16.22 34.33
C ARG A 655 -19.43 15.81 34.12
N VAL A 656 -19.91 15.75 32.87
CA VAL A 656 -21.27 15.25 32.59
C VAL A 656 -21.41 13.78 32.99
N MET A 657 -20.42 12.94 32.70
CA MET A 657 -20.41 11.52 33.08
C MET A 657 -20.41 11.28 34.60
N ALA A 658 -19.94 12.26 35.38
CA ALA A 658 -19.96 12.24 36.84
C ALA A 658 -21.33 12.63 37.44
N VAL A 659 -22.24 13.25 36.67
CA VAL A 659 -23.59 13.57 37.13
C VAL A 659 -24.44 12.30 37.20
N GLU A 660 -24.94 11.98 38.39
CA GLU A 660 -25.67 10.73 38.65
C GLU A 660 -26.92 10.58 37.78
N GLU A 661 -27.71 11.65 37.63
CA GLU A 661 -28.89 11.66 36.77
C GLU A 661 -28.53 11.32 35.32
N PHE A 662 -27.49 11.96 34.78
CA PHE A 662 -27.01 11.69 33.43
C PHE A 662 -26.55 10.24 33.29
N ARG A 663 -25.73 9.75 34.23
CA ARG A 663 -25.20 8.38 34.21
C ARG A 663 -26.31 7.34 34.20
N ARG A 664 -27.41 7.60 34.92
CA ARG A 664 -28.60 6.75 34.93
C ARG A 664 -29.30 6.70 33.57
N VAL A 665 -29.59 7.84 32.95
CA VAL A 665 -30.26 7.87 31.63
C VAL A 665 -29.35 7.35 30.52
N TYR A 666 -28.05 7.63 30.57
CA TYR A 666 -27.05 7.12 29.64
C TYR A 666 -26.95 5.59 29.68
N ARG A 667 -26.93 4.99 30.89
CA ARG A 667 -27.00 3.53 31.03
C ARG A 667 -28.26 2.96 30.40
N SER A 668 -29.42 3.57 30.67
CA SER A 668 -30.71 3.12 30.13
C SER A 668 -30.71 3.13 28.60
N HIS A 669 -30.17 4.18 27.97
CA HIS A 669 -30.08 4.27 26.51
C HIS A 669 -29.10 3.24 25.93
N LEU A 670 -27.96 2.98 26.59
CA LEU A 670 -27.06 1.89 26.18
C LEU A 670 -27.76 0.53 26.20
N GLU A 671 -28.54 0.24 27.25
CA GLU A 671 -29.29 -1.01 27.38
C GLU A 671 -30.39 -1.12 26.29
N ASP A 672 -31.19 -0.07 26.08
CA ASP A 672 -32.22 -0.03 25.02
C ASP A 672 -31.58 -0.19 23.63
N PHE A 673 -30.60 0.63 23.29
CA PHE A 673 -29.98 0.63 21.98
C PHE A 673 -29.30 -0.71 21.69
N LEU A 674 -28.63 -1.32 22.67
CA LEU A 674 -27.99 -2.62 22.49
C LEU A 674 -29.01 -3.76 22.26
N SER A 675 -30.22 -3.64 22.80
CA SER A 675 -31.29 -4.63 22.61
C SER A 675 -32.04 -4.44 21.29
N ARG A 676 -32.18 -3.20 20.81
CA ARG A 676 -33.10 -2.85 19.72
C ARG A 676 -32.38 -2.33 18.47
N LEU A 677 -31.57 -1.29 18.61
CA LEU A 677 -30.96 -0.58 17.48
C LEU A 677 -29.66 -1.24 17.00
N TYR A 678 -28.79 -1.62 17.93
CA TYR A 678 -27.49 -2.26 17.74
C TYR A 678 -27.55 -3.79 17.85
N ALA A 679 -28.73 -4.39 17.64
CA ALA A 679 -28.87 -5.85 17.61
C ALA A 679 -28.13 -6.42 16.39
N PRO A 680 -27.13 -7.32 16.56
CA PRO A 680 -26.30 -7.76 15.44
C PRO A 680 -27.06 -8.35 14.26
N ASP A 681 -28.07 -9.19 14.50
CA ASP A 681 -28.89 -9.77 13.43
C ASP A 681 -29.69 -8.72 12.66
N ARG A 682 -30.14 -7.67 13.34
CA ARG A 682 -30.84 -6.55 12.71
C ARG A 682 -29.89 -5.78 11.80
N LEU A 683 -28.73 -5.39 12.32
CA LEU A 683 -27.73 -4.65 11.56
C LEU A 683 -27.22 -5.46 10.37
N ARG A 684 -27.02 -6.78 10.52
CA ARG A 684 -26.61 -7.65 9.40
C ARG A 684 -27.64 -7.68 8.28
N ARG A 685 -28.93 -7.86 8.61
CA ARG A 685 -30.00 -7.77 7.60
C ARG A 685 -30.02 -6.43 6.89
N ARG A 686 -29.80 -5.34 7.64
CA ARG A 686 -29.76 -3.99 7.07
C ARG A 686 -28.53 -3.77 6.17
N ILE A 687 -27.37 -4.29 6.56
CA ILE A 687 -26.17 -4.34 5.73
C ILE A 687 -26.46 -5.09 4.43
N ASP A 688 -27.04 -6.29 4.50
CA ASP A 688 -27.35 -7.11 3.33
C ASP A 688 -28.30 -6.41 2.36
N GLU A 689 -29.34 -5.74 2.89
CA GLU A 689 -30.31 -4.99 2.09
C GLU A 689 -29.65 -3.85 1.30
N ILE A 690 -28.85 -3.01 1.96
CA ILE A 690 -28.18 -1.89 1.27
C ILE A 690 -27.08 -2.42 0.35
N ALA A 691 -26.32 -3.44 0.80
CA ALA A 691 -25.27 -4.08 0.02
C ALA A 691 -25.81 -4.63 -1.32
N ALA A 692 -26.99 -5.25 -1.32
CA ALA A 692 -27.62 -5.76 -2.53
C ALA A 692 -27.86 -4.67 -3.58
N VAL A 693 -28.16 -3.44 -3.15
CA VAL A 693 -28.43 -2.30 -4.03
C VAL A 693 -27.13 -1.68 -4.56
N ILE A 694 -26.11 -1.51 -3.70
CA ILE A 694 -24.89 -0.77 -4.06
C ILE A 694 -23.78 -1.63 -4.68
N ARG A 695 -23.89 -2.96 -4.62
CA ARG A 695 -22.85 -3.89 -5.12
C ARG A 695 -22.52 -3.69 -6.60
N ASP A 696 -23.53 -3.55 -7.44
CA ASP A 696 -23.35 -3.36 -8.89
C ASP A 696 -22.64 -2.02 -9.22
N PRO A 697 -23.06 -0.87 -8.67
CA PRO A 697 -22.29 0.37 -8.77
C PRO A 697 -20.84 0.24 -8.28
N ILE A 698 -20.59 -0.44 -7.15
CA ILE A 698 -19.23 -0.65 -6.64
C ILE A 698 -18.39 -1.49 -7.62
N ALA A 699 -18.99 -2.50 -8.26
CA ALA A 699 -18.34 -3.27 -9.32
C ALA A 699 -17.95 -2.40 -10.53
N ALA A 700 -18.79 -1.43 -10.86
CA ALA A 700 -18.48 -0.43 -11.88
C ALA A 700 -17.37 0.52 -11.44
N GLN A 701 -17.23 0.83 -10.14
CA GLN A 701 -16.12 1.62 -9.60
C GLN A 701 -14.76 0.97 -9.91
N SER A 702 -14.57 -0.29 -9.51
CA SER A 702 -13.41 -1.11 -9.91
C SER A 702 -13.50 -2.53 -9.35
N ALA A 703 -12.73 -3.46 -9.93
CA ALA A 703 -12.60 -4.82 -9.36
C ALA A 703 -11.96 -4.81 -7.97
N PHE A 704 -10.98 -3.92 -7.75
CA PHE A 704 -10.36 -3.72 -6.45
C PHE A 704 -11.37 -3.26 -5.39
N ARG A 705 -12.22 -2.27 -5.71
CA ARG A 705 -13.23 -1.76 -4.77
C ARG A 705 -14.28 -2.82 -4.45
N LEU A 706 -14.74 -3.59 -5.44
CA LEU A 706 -15.67 -4.69 -5.21
C LEU A 706 -15.07 -5.76 -4.28
N ASP A 707 -13.82 -6.15 -4.49
CA ASP A 707 -13.16 -7.16 -3.64
C ASP A 707 -13.02 -6.67 -2.18
N LYS A 708 -12.62 -5.40 -1.99
CA LYS A 708 -12.54 -4.79 -0.64
C LYS A 708 -13.91 -4.67 0.02
N PHE A 709 -14.94 -4.30 -0.74
CA PHE A 709 -16.32 -4.22 -0.27
C PHE A 709 -16.84 -5.60 0.18
N GLU A 710 -16.69 -6.63 -0.64
CA GLU A 710 -17.16 -7.98 -0.30
C GLU A 710 -16.45 -8.54 0.94
N GLN A 711 -15.17 -8.20 1.14
CA GLN A 711 -14.47 -8.49 2.40
C GLN A 711 -15.01 -7.67 3.58
N ALA A 712 -15.30 -6.38 3.39
CA ALA A 712 -15.75 -5.48 4.45
C ALA A 712 -17.15 -5.86 4.99
N VAL A 713 -18.05 -6.34 4.13
CA VAL A 713 -19.38 -6.81 4.53
C VAL A 713 -19.42 -8.30 4.92
N GLY A 714 -18.30 -9.01 4.87
CA GLY A 714 -18.21 -10.43 5.27
C GLY A 714 -18.71 -11.43 4.23
N LEU A 715 -18.91 -11.02 2.98
CA LEU A 715 -19.24 -11.91 1.85
C LEU A 715 -18.01 -12.67 1.33
N ARG A 716 -16.80 -12.20 1.64
CA ARG A 716 -15.53 -12.88 1.39
C ARG A 716 -14.63 -12.86 2.63
N PRO A 717 -13.74 -13.85 2.80
CA PRO A 717 -12.74 -13.81 3.86
C PRO A 717 -11.76 -12.64 3.64
N VAL A 718 -11.36 -11.99 4.74
CA VAL A 718 -10.35 -10.93 4.69
C VAL A 718 -8.97 -11.51 4.38
N HIS A 719 -8.29 -10.98 3.36
CA HIS A 719 -6.96 -11.43 2.95
C HIS A 719 -5.98 -10.25 2.75
N PRO A 720 -4.71 -10.37 3.21
CA PRO A 720 -3.72 -9.34 3.00
C PRO A 720 -3.44 -9.10 1.51
N SER A 721 -3.44 -7.84 1.09
CA SER A 721 -3.11 -7.45 -0.28
C SER A 721 -1.62 -7.07 -0.40
N PRO A 722 -0.93 -7.37 -1.53
CA PRO A 722 0.44 -6.90 -1.73
C PRO A 722 0.54 -5.38 -1.63
N GLY A 723 1.48 -4.87 -0.83
CA GLY A 723 1.68 -3.43 -0.64
C GLY A 723 0.66 -2.78 0.31
N GLU A 724 -0.03 -3.56 1.14
CA GLU A 724 -0.96 -3.06 2.13
C GLU A 724 -0.28 -2.16 3.18
N SER A 725 -0.92 -1.04 3.51
CA SER A 725 -0.43 -0.09 4.50
C SER A 725 -1.60 0.60 5.21
N PRO A 726 -1.64 0.65 6.56
CA PRO A 726 -2.72 1.28 7.33
C PRO A 726 -3.02 2.73 6.92
N ASN A 727 -1.97 3.46 6.51
CA ASN A 727 -2.05 4.88 6.16
C ASN A 727 -2.15 5.10 4.64
N SER A 728 -2.76 4.16 3.90
CA SER A 728 -2.90 4.22 2.44
C SER A 728 -4.30 3.81 1.97
N PHE A 729 -4.60 4.04 0.69
CA PHE A 729 -5.84 3.58 0.05
C PHE A 729 -5.91 2.06 -0.16
N ASN A 730 -4.82 1.33 0.11
CA ASN A 730 -4.78 -0.13 0.17
C ASN A 730 -4.55 -0.54 1.63
N ARG A 731 -5.43 -0.11 2.54
CA ARG A 731 -5.34 -0.43 3.96
C ARG A 731 -5.94 -1.82 4.26
N PRO A 732 -5.61 -2.43 5.41
CA PRO A 732 -6.28 -3.64 5.85
C PRO A 732 -7.79 -3.46 5.93
N VAL A 733 -8.55 -4.38 5.33
CA VAL A 733 -10.03 -4.33 5.37
C VAL A 733 -10.52 -4.43 6.82
N HIS A 734 -11.47 -3.59 7.18
CA HIS A 734 -12.25 -3.71 8.40
C HIS A 734 -13.56 -4.42 8.07
N GLU A 735 -13.84 -5.52 8.75
CA GLU A 735 -15.08 -6.26 8.57
C GLU A 735 -16.13 -5.74 9.56
N ILE A 736 -17.12 -5.01 9.06
CA ILE A 736 -18.10 -4.29 9.89
C ILE A 736 -18.95 -5.25 10.73
N ASN A 737 -19.35 -6.39 10.16
CA ASN A 737 -20.15 -7.41 10.85
C ASN A 737 -19.42 -7.99 12.07
N ARG A 738 -18.13 -8.30 11.93
CA ARG A 738 -17.29 -8.76 13.03
C ARG A 738 -17.20 -7.70 14.13
N PHE A 739 -17.00 -6.44 13.75
CA PHE A 739 -16.91 -5.35 14.71
C PHE A 739 -18.22 -5.19 15.50
N ILE A 740 -19.38 -5.23 14.83
CA ILE A 740 -20.70 -5.17 15.46
C ILE A 740 -20.83 -6.26 16.52
N ASP A 741 -20.52 -7.51 16.18
CA ASP A 741 -20.62 -8.65 17.10
C ASP A 741 -19.73 -8.42 18.34
N LYS A 742 -18.48 -8.01 18.13
CA LYS A 742 -17.50 -7.80 19.20
C LYS A 742 -17.79 -6.58 20.06
N ARG A 743 -18.29 -5.50 19.46
CA ARG A 743 -18.70 -4.31 20.20
C ARG A 743 -19.91 -4.60 21.05
N ALA A 744 -20.92 -5.29 20.53
CA ALA A 744 -22.10 -5.68 21.29
C ALA A 744 -21.77 -6.57 22.49
N GLU A 745 -20.90 -7.57 22.29
CA GLU A 745 -20.39 -8.43 23.36
C GLU A 745 -19.66 -7.61 24.44
N SER A 746 -18.74 -6.74 24.01
CA SER A 746 -17.95 -5.89 24.90
C SER A 746 -18.81 -4.96 25.75
N VAL A 747 -19.77 -4.25 25.14
CA VAL A 747 -20.65 -3.31 25.84
C VAL A 747 -21.55 -4.04 26.83
N ARG A 748 -22.14 -5.19 26.46
CA ARG A 748 -22.94 -6.01 27.39
C ARG A 748 -22.13 -6.42 28.62
N ARG A 749 -20.89 -6.88 28.43
CA ARG A 749 -20.01 -7.23 29.56
C ARG A 749 -19.71 -6.03 30.46
N GLN A 750 -19.63 -4.82 29.91
CA GLN A 750 -19.41 -3.60 30.70
C GLN A 750 -20.65 -3.19 31.49
N LEU A 751 -21.85 -3.32 30.92
CA LEU A 751 -23.13 -3.06 31.59
C LEU A 751 -23.41 -4.09 32.71
N ASP A 752 -23.02 -5.34 32.50
CA ASP A 752 -23.09 -6.45 33.47
C ASP A 752 -22.04 -6.35 34.59
N GLY A 753 -21.11 -5.38 34.55
CA GLY A 753 -20.00 -5.28 35.50
C GLY A 753 -18.90 -6.35 35.35
N LYS A 754 -18.94 -7.15 34.28
CA LYS A 754 -17.95 -8.22 33.96
C LYS A 754 -16.69 -7.69 33.28
N SER A 755 -16.63 -6.40 32.97
CA SER A 755 -15.49 -5.70 32.35
C SER A 755 -15.58 -4.20 32.63
N LYS A 756 -14.44 -3.51 32.73
CA LYS A 756 -14.40 -2.04 32.79
C LYS A 756 -14.25 -1.39 31.40
N GLY A 757 -14.02 -2.21 30.37
CA GLY A 757 -13.60 -1.74 29.05
C GLY A 757 -12.15 -1.23 29.06
N LEU A 758 -11.68 -0.81 27.90
CA LEU A 758 -10.35 -0.26 27.67
C LEU A 758 -10.42 1.26 27.54
N ILE A 759 -9.65 1.97 28.35
CA ILE A 759 -9.44 3.42 28.17
C ILE A 759 -8.36 3.61 27.11
N LEU A 760 -8.73 4.20 25.98
CA LEU A 760 -7.80 4.46 24.88
C LEU A 760 -6.91 5.67 25.22
N LYS A 761 -5.74 5.72 24.57
CA LYS A 761 -4.75 6.79 24.74
C LYS A 761 -4.24 7.20 23.38
N TYR A 762 -3.83 8.45 23.24
CA TYR A 762 -3.07 8.85 22.06
C TYR A 762 -1.81 7.99 21.92
N PRO A 763 -1.46 7.54 20.70
CA PRO A 763 -0.20 6.85 20.46
C PRO A 763 0.95 7.73 20.95
N LYS A 764 1.80 7.23 21.85
CA LYS A 764 3.04 7.93 22.17
C LYS A 764 3.91 7.90 20.91
N GLU A 765 4.50 9.03 20.53
CA GLU A 765 5.54 9.04 19.49
C GLU A 765 6.67 8.12 19.95
N GLU A 766 6.87 7.00 19.25
CA GLU A 766 8.00 6.08 19.43
C GLU A 766 9.22 6.53 18.63
#